data_AF-A0A0F5IZC1-F1
#
_entry.id   AF-A0A0F5IZC1-F1
#
_cell.length_a   1.000
_cell.length_b   1.000
_cell.length_c   1.000
_cell.angle_alpha   90.00
_cell.angle_beta   90.00
_cell.angle_gamma   90.00
#
_symmetry.space_group_name_H-M   'P 1'
#
loop_
_entity.id
_entity.type
_entity.pdbx_description
1 polymer ?
#
loop_
_entity_poly.entity_id
_entity_poly.type
_entity_poly.pdbx_seq_one_letter_code
_entity_poly.pdbx_strand_id
1 'polypeptide(L)'
;MMKKSLHLISIRLLITIILCSLSKGVSAQDSPTQTWEDLAEAPSGWSTASTEINISSTEELAWVAKMVNDDTDTGDGNKKGFEGVTINLTADLDLAGHLWIPIGEKGKDTRYTRPFKGAFEGNNNTISNIKIVSDGSAGLFGQIDHTTIKNIKLINCFIEKRSSTYTPDKNIYAGCIAGASFSSTIENCHAEGAINYKGESAVYVGGITGKNASEDDTQAIIKDCSFDGEFDYNLELTEFGGIKTGWIGGIAGTNNASTQTEGTIINCHAKITAKVIQGAVGGITTSSRGVIKDCITEGDINVTLEGTMGIGGIVSDNSKPLHSNPTYTIENCKSSCNINLAYKVNKVLSNNSYYAKVGGIAGSHGMRTPPITNCTTSGTISVELVTDQPLETDLKDNICIAGGIVGYSQASIQNCETSAEVSAITNIPATEAYAAGIAGIIMYGPISNCVASGIITTKGAACYGGGIAGQCSNTIQNSFSTANIISYGNNNSIGGIAGYNTHYIQDCYSTGDITSSGETSNVGGIAGVNEKEVLNCFATGKVEAIAINAQTKSGSEGYVGGIVGMNQNSVKNCLALNLAGIANYTTTTGRIIGNNDGSTTTTGNMAHPEIPGEWDAQTETNGSDWNYLTIPFNPADAWDLTDNTQLPKLKKINDDGNYSEMVANQPNIPLHTLQSFTITFDTPENGTLTVNQENNTPISSGDKVLGGTKLTITAEASEGYQVNELLVNSTPFTSGDVLTVSSNIDIAVTITKKPEPTPDPDPDPTPKPDPDPTPTVYHIVTLPQIEGATTDPVAGEYEVEAWSSFRFYLTLDEAYSQSSPIVTTDRSETITPRSSDGAYIIKYVRQPIAISIDGIIKNPDPVANEKIDANSPKVWTKDSYLHLQTPQPETVFIYTFNGTLLKKLTNLSGNKTLWLPQGNYIVLIGKERFKVQVK
;
A
#
# COMPACT_ATOMS: atom_id res chain seq x y z
N MET A 1 -21.10 -32.92 31.32
CA MET A 1 -20.16 -32.04 30.57
C MET A 1 -19.90 -30.73 31.33
N MET A 2 -19.27 -30.78 32.51
CA MET A 2 -19.16 -29.62 33.41
C MET A 2 -17.75 -29.46 34.03
N LYS A 3 -16.72 -30.03 33.41
CA LYS A 3 -15.32 -29.93 33.90
C LYS A 3 -14.37 -29.17 32.96
N LYS A 4 -14.80 -28.75 31.77
CA LYS A 4 -13.96 -27.98 30.82
C LYS A 4 -14.18 -26.46 30.85
N SER A 5 -15.28 -25.94 31.41
CA SER A 5 -15.50 -24.49 31.50
C SER A 5 -14.84 -23.82 32.72
N LEU A 6 -14.51 -24.59 33.77
CA LEU A 6 -13.89 -24.02 34.97
C LEU A 6 -12.39 -23.68 34.74
N HIS A 7 -11.68 -24.45 33.92
CA HIS A 7 -10.26 -24.21 33.65
C HIS A 7 -9.99 -22.98 32.76
N LEU A 8 -10.90 -22.62 31.85
CA LEU A 8 -10.75 -21.40 31.05
C LEU A 8 -11.04 -20.12 31.85
N ILE A 9 -11.96 -20.19 32.82
CA ILE A 9 -12.27 -19.06 33.71
C ILE A 9 -11.17 -18.87 34.75
N SER A 10 -10.61 -19.96 35.30
CA SER A 10 -9.48 -19.88 36.24
C SER A 10 -8.19 -19.39 35.59
N ILE A 11 -7.91 -19.75 34.33
CA ILE A 11 -6.72 -19.27 33.59
C ILE A 11 -6.89 -17.79 33.18
N ARG A 12 -8.09 -17.36 32.80
CA ARG A 12 -8.36 -15.93 32.55
C ARG A 12 -8.27 -15.10 33.84
N LEU A 13 -8.77 -15.60 34.97
CA LEU A 13 -8.64 -14.90 36.26
C LEU A 13 -7.18 -14.87 36.75
N LEU A 14 -6.38 -15.92 36.49
CA LEU A 14 -4.95 -15.94 36.83
C LEU A 14 -4.14 -15.01 35.93
N ILE A 15 -4.46 -14.91 34.63
CA ILE A 15 -3.81 -13.98 33.70
C ILE A 15 -4.21 -12.53 34.04
N THR A 16 -5.46 -12.25 34.40
CA THR A 16 -5.87 -10.92 34.87
C THR A 16 -5.25 -10.58 36.23
N ILE A 17 -5.07 -11.53 37.15
CA ILE A 17 -4.39 -11.31 38.44
C ILE A 17 -2.85 -11.18 38.26
N ILE A 18 -2.24 -11.85 37.27
CA ILE A 18 -0.81 -11.70 36.94
C ILE A 18 -0.56 -10.37 36.18
N LEU A 19 -1.47 -9.93 35.31
CA LEU A 19 -1.43 -8.58 34.71
C LEU A 19 -1.75 -7.47 35.74
N CYS A 20 -2.56 -7.74 36.77
CA CYS A 20 -2.80 -6.82 37.89
C CYS A 20 -1.74 -6.92 39.02
N SER A 21 -0.78 -7.85 38.96
CA SER A 21 0.31 -7.96 39.94
C SER A 21 1.69 -7.64 39.36
N LEU A 22 1.82 -7.59 38.02
CA LEU A 22 2.95 -6.94 37.35
C LEU A 22 2.86 -5.39 37.38
N SER A 23 1.78 -4.82 37.93
CA SER A 23 1.64 -3.39 38.22
C SER A 23 2.00 -3.01 39.67
N LYS A 24 2.58 -3.93 40.46
CA LYS A 24 3.13 -3.63 41.79
C LYS A 24 4.60 -4.02 41.83
N GLY A 25 5.46 -3.12 41.36
CA GLY A 25 6.90 -3.37 41.33
C GLY A 25 7.74 -2.33 40.61
N VAL A 26 7.14 -1.41 39.85
CA VAL A 26 7.74 -0.09 39.67
C VAL A 26 7.18 0.71 40.83
N SER A 27 8.05 1.11 41.78
CA SER A 27 7.67 2.17 42.72
C SER A 27 7.04 3.29 41.89
N ALA A 28 5.96 3.90 42.36
CA ALA A 28 5.65 5.25 41.91
C ALA A 28 6.94 6.05 42.09
N GLN A 29 7.68 6.24 41.00
CA GLN A 29 8.76 7.19 40.98
C GLN A 29 8.01 8.48 41.11
N ASP A 30 8.12 9.08 42.31
CA ASP A 30 7.49 10.32 42.69
C ASP A 30 7.38 11.21 41.45
N SER A 31 6.16 11.54 41.02
CA SER A 31 5.99 12.60 40.03
C SER A 31 6.81 13.77 40.56
N PRO A 32 7.83 14.27 39.84
CA PRO A 32 8.62 15.37 40.36
C PRO A 32 7.66 16.51 40.68
N THR A 33 7.55 16.86 41.97
CA THR A 33 6.72 17.99 42.41
C THR A 33 7.38 19.33 42.10
N GLN A 34 8.67 19.30 41.77
CA GLN A 34 9.45 20.46 41.34
C GLN A 34 9.33 20.67 39.83
N THR A 35 9.18 21.93 39.45
CA THR A 35 9.11 22.40 38.08
C THR A 35 10.43 23.07 37.68
N TRP A 36 10.74 23.12 36.39
CA TRP A 36 11.89 23.88 35.90
C TRP A 36 11.79 25.39 36.24
N GLU A 37 10.58 25.95 36.37
CA GLU A 37 10.39 27.35 36.83
C GLU A 37 10.98 27.61 38.22
N ASP A 38 11.05 26.60 39.10
CA ASP A 38 11.63 26.70 40.45
C ASP A 38 13.18 26.81 40.41
N LEU A 39 13.79 26.47 39.28
CA LEU A 39 15.23 26.45 39.04
C LEU A 39 15.68 27.54 38.05
N ALA A 40 14.80 28.47 37.68
CA ALA A 40 15.06 29.50 36.68
C ALA A 40 16.22 30.43 37.08
N GLU A 41 17.23 30.56 36.22
CA GLU A 41 18.36 31.47 36.39
C GLU A 41 18.51 32.43 35.19
N ALA A 42 18.71 33.72 35.46
CA ALA A 42 18.82 34.71 34.39
C ALA A 42 20.15 34.56 33.63
N PRO A 43 20.14 34.61 32.28
CA PRO A 43 21.37 34.61 31.48
C PRO A 43 22.29 35.78 31.84
N SER A 44 23.60 35.53 31.81
CA SER A 44 24.59 36.56 32.13
C SER A 44 24.51 37.76 31.19
N GLY A 45 24.47 38.97 31.76
CA GLY A 45 24.46 40.22 30.98
C GLY A 45 23.10 40.58 30.36
N TRP A 46 22.02 39.85 30.69
CA TRP A 46 20.68 40.20 30.23
C TRP A 46 20.20 41.57 30.76
N SER A 47 19.51 42.33 29.89
CA SER A 47 18.72 43.51 30.26
C SER A 47 17.56 43.68 29.29
N THR A 48 16.55 44.49 29.64
CA THR A 48 15.43 44.79 28.72
C THR A 48 15.84 45.54 27.44
N ALA A 49 17.06 46.10 27.38
CA ALA A 49 17.61 46.72 26.18
C ALA A 49 18.28 45.70 25.22
N SER A 50 18.44 44.45 25.64
CA SER A 50 19.07 43.42 24.82
C SER A 50 18.17 43.01 23.66
N THR A 51 18.74 42.92 22.46
CA THR A 51 18.06 42.42 21.25
C THR A 51 18.37 40.96 20.96
N GLU A 52 19.32 40.38 21.70
CA GLU A 52 19.78 39.00 21.54
C GLU A 52 20.15 38.39 22.90
N ILE A 53 19.87 37.11 23.08
CA ILE A 53 20.21 36.31 24.27
C ILE A 53 20.75 34.96 23.83
N ASN A 54 21.82 34.50 24.47
CA ASN A 54 22.32 33.14 24.32
C ASN A 54 21.91 32.31 25.54
N ILE A 55 21.40 31.10 25.27
CA ILE A 55 20.98 30.13 26.27
C ILE A 55 21.91 28.92 26.14
N SER A 56 22.50 28.52 27.24
CA SER A 56 23.49 27.44 27.33
C SER A 56 23.15 26.39 28.39
N SER A 57 22.10 26.64 29.18
CA SER A 57 21.65 25.75 30.26
C SER A 57 20.13 25.65 30.32
N THR A 58 19.66 24.60 31.00
CA THR A 58 18.24 24.33 31.22
C THR A 58 17.57 25.37 32.12
N GLU A 59 18.32 25.89 33.09
CA GLU A 59 17.92 26.93 34.04
C GLU A 59 17.71 28.27 33.34
N GLU A 60 18.58 28.61 32.38
CA GLU A 60 18.44 29.80 31.52
C GLU A 60 17.20 29.68 30.61
N LEU A 61 16.94 28.51 30.04
CA LEU A 61 15.73 28.29 29.25
C LEU A 61 14.46 28.35 30.12
N ALA A 62 14.51 27.77 31.32
CA ALA A 62 13.43 27.85 32.30
C ALA A 62 13.15 29.28 32.76
N TRP A 63 14.19 30.12 32.83
CA TRP A 63 14.03 31.55 33.09
C TRP A 63 13.28 32.27 31.97
N VAL A 64 13.51 31.93 30.69
CA VAL A 64 12.70 32.44 29.58
C VAL A 64 11.22 32.10 29.79
N ALA A 65 10.92 30.84 30.13
CA ALA A 65 9.55 30.41 30.43
C ALA A 65 8.93 31.24 31.55
N LYS A 66 9.65 31.37 32.67
CA LYS A 66 9.22 32.15 33.83
C LYS A 66 8.93 33.61 33.48
N MET A 67 9.81 34.27 32.71
CA MET A 67 9.65 35.69 32.37
C MET A 67 8.41 35.95 31.50
N VAL A 68 8.15 35.08 30.53
CA VAL A 68 6.93 35.14 29.70
C VAL A 68 5.70 34.85 30.55
N ASN A 69 5.75 33.79 31.35
CA ASN A 69 4.63 33.34 32.18
C ASN A 69 4.31 34.31 33.32
N ASP A 70 5.26 35.10 33.82
CA ASP A 70 5.04 36.12 34.85
C ASP A 70 4.61 37.49 34.27
N ASP A 71 4.51 37.63 32.94
CA ASP A 71 4.18 38.89 32.25
C ASP A 71 5.21 40.00 32.51
N THR A 72 6.49 39.63 32.56
CA THR A 72 7.57 40.56 32.90
C THR A 72 7.99 41.39 31.68
N ASP A 73 8.54 42.59 31.91
CA ASP A 73 9.18 43.36 30.83
C ASP A 73 10.41 42.61 30.32
N THR A 74 10.38 42.28 29.03
CA THR A 74 11.37 41.42 28.35
C THR A 74 11.93 42.06 27.09
N GLY A 75 11.66 43.35 26.87
CA GLY A 75 12.16 44.13 25.75
C GLY A 75 12.00 45.63 25.99
N ASP A 76 12.57 46.44 25.10
CA ASP A 76 12.56 47.89 25.24
C ASP A 76 11.14 48.46 25.18
N GLY A 77 10.89 49.56 25.87
CA GLY A 77 9.58 50.23 25.88
C GLY A 77 8.44 49.44 26.55
N ASN A 78 8.74 48.61 27.55
CA ASN A 78 7.79 47.74 28.28
C ASN A 78 7.19 46.62 27.42
N LYS A 79 7.94 46.16 26.41
CA LYS A 79 7.57 45.01 25.60
C LYS A 79 7.62 43.71 26.41
N LYS A 80 6.68 42.81 26.12
CA LYS A 80 6.47 41.53 26.81
C LYS A 80 6.71 40.35 25.86
N GLY A 81 6.85 39.14 26.40
CA GLY A 81 6.98 37.93 25.60
C GLY A 81 8.25 37.86 24.74
N PHE A 82 9.29 38.63 25.08
CA PHE A 82 10.52 38.83 24.30
C PHE A 82 10.31 39.46 22.91
N GLU A 83 9.22 40.22 22.71
CA GLU A 83 8.97 40.90 21.43
C GLU A 83 10.17 41.76 20.98
N GLY A 84 10.71 41.45 19.80
CA GLY A 84 11.90 42.12 19.22
C GLY A 84 13.25 41.59 19.70
N VAL A 85 13.28 40.52 20.50
CA VAL A 85 14.49 39.87 21.00
C VAL A 85 14.67 38.50 20.33
N THR A 86 15.91 38.18 19.96
CA THR A 86 16.28 36.85 19.44
C THR A 86 16.91 36.00 20.54
N ILE A 87 16.41 34.79 20.75
CA ILE A 87 16.94 33.81 21.69
C ILE A 87 17.66 32.73 20.89
N ASN A 88 18.95 32.52 21.17
CA ASN A 88 19.78 31.50 20.54
C ASN A 88 20.13 30.40 21.53
N LEU A 89 19.89 29.14 21.16
CA LEU A 89 20.51 28.03 21.86
C LEU A 89 21.98 27.90 21.42
N THR A 90 22.85 27.64 22.39
CA THR A 90 24.30 27.50 22.18
C THR A 90 24.84 26.16 22.68
N ALA A 91 23.97 25.33 23.27
CA ALA A 91 24.29 23.98 23.73
C ALA A 91 23.03 23.11 23.68
N ASP A 92 23.23 21.79 23.66
CA ASP A 92 22.16 20.81 23.89
C ASP A 92 21.65 20.92 25.33
N LEU A 93 20.33 20.75 25.51
CA LEU A 93 19.64 20.92 26.79
C LEU A 93 18.86 19.66 27.15
N ASP A 94 19.09 19.09 28.34
CA ASP A 94 18.38 17.92 28.84
C ASP A 94 17.42 18.29 29.97
N LEU A 95 16.12 18.33 29.69
CA LEU A 95 15.08 18.72 30.64
C LEU A 95 14.58 17.57 31.54
N ALA A 96 15.33 16.48 31.64
CA ALA A 96 15.01 15.37 32.52
C ALA A 96 14.95 15.77 34.01
N GLY A 97 14.18 15.03 34.81
CA GLY A 97 14.14 15.17 36.27
C GLY A 97 13.10 16.14 36.84
N HIS A 98 12.56 17.06 36.04
CA HIS A 98 11.56 18.04 36.46
C HIS A 98 10.40 18.17 35.47
N LEU A 99 9.27 18.71 35.92
CA LEU A 99 8.16 19.04 35.02
C LEU A 99 8.45 20.34 34.27
N TRP A 100 8.19 20.35 32.96
CA TRP A 100 8.27 21.53 32.13
C TRP A 100 6.97 22.33 32.20
N ILE A 101 7.09 23.64 32.43
CA ILE A 101 6.00 24.59 32.28
C ILE A 101 6.17 25.29 30.92
N PRO A 102 5.23 25.13 29.98
CA PRO A 102 5.35 25.70 28.65
C PRO A 102 5.57 27.21 28.66
N ILE A 103 6.41 27.71 27.74
CA ILE A 103 6.65 29.14 27.56
C ILE A 103 5.38 29.79 27.01
N GLY A 104 4.73 30.64 27.81
CA GLY A 104 3.48 31.29 27.43
C GLY A 104 2.22 30.46 27.66
N GLU A 105 2.25 29.56 28.66
CA GLU A 105 1.08 28.80 29.11
C GLU A 105 0.10 29.64 29.94
N LYS A 106 0.63 30.44 30.88
CA LYS A 106 -0.15 30.98 32.02
C LYS A 106 -0.71 32.38 31.74
N GLY A 107 -2.03 32.46 31.60
CA GLY A 107 -2.80 33.71 31.64
C GLY A 107 -3.28 34.11 33.04
N LYS A 108 -3.75 35.35 33.23
CA LYS A 108 -4.42 35.79 34.48
C LYS A 108 -5.77 35.08 34.72
N ASP A 109 -6.44 34.71 33.62
CA ASP A 109 -7.58 33.79 33.52
C ASP A 109 -7.64 33.25 32.07
N THR A 110 -8.62 32.39 31.74
CA THR A 110 -8.75 31.74 30.43
C THR A 110 -8.88 32.70 29.23
N ARG A 111 -9.03 34.02 29.45
CA ARG A 111 -9.24 35.04 28.41
C ARG A 111 -7.98 35.85 28.06
N TYR A 112 -6.90 35.71 28.81
CA TYR A 112 -5.65 36.46 28.58
C TYR A 112 -4.52 35.48 28.29
N THR A 113 -4.07 35.43 27.05
CA THR A 113 -2.90 34.63 26.67
C THR A 113 -1.62 35.45 26.88
N ARG A 114 -0.52 34.77 27.26
CA ARG A 114 0.81 35.38 27.39
C ARG A 114 1.74 34.76 26.36
N PRO A 115 1.50 34.95 25.05
CA PRO A 115 2.26 34.25 24.04
C PRO A 115 3.72 34.70 24.03
N PHE A 116 4.60 33.81 23.60
CA PHE A 116 5.95 34.16 23.22
C PHE A 116 5.96 34.90 21.87
N LYS A 117 6.69 36.00 21.81
CA LYS A 117 6.75 36.97 20.70
C LYS A 117 8.18 37.28 20.22
N GLY A 118 9.20 36.77 20.91
CA GLY A 118 10.59 36.86 20.47
C GLY A 118 10.92 35.82 19.42
N ALA A 119 12.00 35.99 18.67
CA ALA A 119 12.49 34.95 17.74
C ALA A 119 13.24 33.87 18.53
N PHE A 120 13.08 32.60 18.16
CA PHE A 120 13.81 31.49 18.78
C PHE A 120 14.57 30.68 17.73
N GLU A 121 15.89 30.62 17.93
CA GLU A 121 16.85 29.98 17.06
C GLU A 121 17.52 28.83 17.82
N GLY A 122 17.16 27.59 17.46
CA GLY A 122 17.71 26.40 18.09
C GLY A 122 19.16 26.10 17.67
N ASN A 123 19.65 26.67 16.57
CA ASN A 123 20.99 26.42 16.03
C ASN A 123 21.31 24.92 15.86
N ASN A 124 20.29 24.08 15.60
CA ASN A 124 20.37 22.62 15.54
C ASN A 124 20.80 21.92 16.84
N ASN A 125 20.80 22.63 17.97
CA ASN A 125 20.96 21.99 19.27
C ASN A 125 19.72 21.16 19.61
N THR A 126 19.94 20.12 20.40
CA THR A 126 18.91 19.20 20.86
C THR A 126 18.35 19.67 22.19
N ILE A 127 17.02 19.70 22.31
CA ILE A 127 16.32 19.72 23.60
C ILE A 127 15.77 18.30 23.82
N SER A 128 16.02 17.70 24.97
CA SER A 128 15.57 16.32 25.26
C SER A 128 14.73 16.20 26.53
N ASN A 129 13.95 15.12 26.58
CA ASN A 129 13.30 14.62 27.79
C ASN A 129 12.31 15.59 28.45
N ILE A 130 11.64 16.41 27.63
CA ILE A 130 10.61 17.32 28.12
C ILE A 130 9.39 16.52 28.60
N LYS A 131 8.93 16.79 29.83
CA LYS A 131 7.74 16.17 30.42
C LYS A 131 6.73 17.22 30.83
N ILE A 132 5.55 17.19 30.22
CA ILE A 132 4.47 18.14 30.47
C ILE A 132 3.24 17.39 30.97
N VAL A 133 2.70 17.84 32.10
CA VAL A 133 1.39 17.40 32.61
C VAL A 133 0.54 18.64 32.81
N SER A 134 -0.38 18.90 31.88
CA SER A 134 -1.09 20.19 31.82
C SER A 134 -2.51 20.07 31.28
N ASP A 135 -3.41 20.92 31.81
CA ASP A 135 -4.76 21.15 31.31
C ASP A 135 -4.88 22.42 30.41
N GLY A 136 -3.78 23.15 30.21
CA GLY A 136 -3.64 24.40 29.43
C GLY A 136 -3.16 24.17 28.00
N SER A 137 -2.40 25.10 27.40
CA SER A 137 -1.67 24.81 26.15
C SER A 137 -0.34 24.13 26.47
N ALA A 138 -0.01 23.04 25.76
CA ALA A 138 1.19 22.25 26.05
C ALA A 138 2.17 22.19 24.86
N GLY A 139 3.45 22.32 25.17
CA GLY A 139 4.60 22.23 24.26
C GLY A 139 5.87 22.81 24.91
N LEU A 140 6.98 22.87 24.19
CA LEU A 140 8.10 23.74 24.59
C LEU A 140 7.57 25.16 24.81
N PHE A 141 6.79 25.63 23.85
CA PHE A 141 5.95 26.82 23.95
C PHE A 141 4.49 26.43 24.20
N GLY A 142 3.82 27.14 25.10
CA GLY A 142 2.37 27.06 25.24
C GLY A 142 1.70 27.73 24.05
N GLN A 143 2.04 29.00 23.80
CA GLN A 143 1.53 29.77 22.66
C GLN A 143 2.62 30.67 22.09
N ILE A 144 2.64 30.77 20.75
CA ILE A 144 3.52 31.68 20.02
C ILE A 144 2.67 32.62 19.15
N ASP A 145 3.12 33.87 19.03
CA ASP A 145 2.40 34.95 18.36
C ASP A 145 3.35 35.88 17.60
N HIS A 146 3.09 36.11 16.31
CA HIS A 146 3.89 36.98 15.43
C HIS A 146 5.41 36.74 15.49
N THR A 147 5.82 35.47 15.51
CA THR A 147 7.22 35.09 15.69
C THR A 147 7.71 34.03 14.71
N THR A 148 9.02 33.79 14.71
CA THR A 148 9.69 32.67 14.04
C THR A 148 10.37 31.78 15.08
N ILE A 149 10.04 30.49 15.03
CA ILE A 149 10.70 29.41 15.78
C ILE A 149 11.40 28.51 14.77
N LYS A 150 12.71 28.32 14.88
CA LYS A 150 13.44 27.53 13.90
C LYS A 150 14.61 26.72 14.45
N ASN A 151 14.99 25.69 13.68
CA ASN A 151 16.18 24.85 13.90
C ASN A 151 16.20 24.16 15.27
N ILE A 152 15.03 23.72 15.76
CA ILE A 152 14.90 22.97 17.02
C ILE A 152 14.88 21.48 16.72
N LYS A 153 15.68 20.70 17.45
CA LYS A 153 15.55 19.26 17.54
C LYS A 153 15.04 18.87 18.92
N LEU A 154 13.77 18.50 19.03
CA LEU A 154 13.13 18.11 20.29
C LEU A 154 12.96 16.59 20.36
N ILE A 155 13.68 15.92 21.25
CA ILE A 155 13.68 14.45 21.35
C ILE A 155 13.06 13.98 22.65
N ASN A 156 12.32 12.88 22.59
CA ASN A 156 11.68 12.26 23.75
C ASN A 156 10.73 13.24 24.48
N CYS A 157 9.88 13.92 23.71
CA CYS A 157 8.82 14.75 24.24
C CYS A 157 7.67 13.89 24.78
N PHE A 158 7.26 14.14 26.03
CA PHE A 158 6.12 13.47 26.63
C PHE A 158 5.10 14.49 27.14
N ILE A 159 3.93 14.51 26.51
CA ILE A 159 2.81 15.37 26.90
C ILE A 159 1.67 14.52 27.40
N GLU A 160 1.26 14.73 28.65
CA GLU A 160 0.06 14.14 29.23
C GLU A 160 -0.99 15.23 29.47
N LYS A 161 -2.11 15.13 28.76
CA LYS A 161 -3.22 16.07 28.83
C LYS A 161 -4.43 15.46 29.51
N ARG A 162 -5.05 16.23 30.40
CA ARG A 162 -6.27 15.84 31.11
C ARG A 162 -7.27 16.99 31.13
N SER A 163 -8.55 16.68 30.98
CA SER A 163 -9.65 17.63 31.16
C SER A 163 -10.81 16.94 31.89
N SER A 164 -11.07 17.36 33.13
CA SER A 164 -12.11 16.78 34.00
C SER A 164 -13.39 17.62 34.10
N THR A 165 -13.43 18.77 33.42
CA THR A 165 -14.61 19.64 33.38
C THR A 165 -14.73 20.28 32.03
N TYR A 166 -15.87 20.12 31.37
CA TYR A 166 -16.20 20.86 30.17
C TYR A 166 -16.27 22.37 30.47
N THR A 167 -15.37 23.14 29.87
CA THR A 167 -15.38 24.61 29.92
C THR A 167 -15.51 25.13 28.49
N PRO A 168 -16.68 25.66 28.07
CA PRO A 168 -16.95 26.05 26.68
C PRO A 168 -15.91 27.00 26.05
N ASP A 169 -15.25 27.82 26.88
CA ASP A 169 -14.34 28.87 26.43
C ASP A 169 -12.85 28.51 26.54
N LYS A 170 -12.48 27.32 27.04
CA LYS A 170 -11.08 26.89 27.14
C LYS A 170 -10.72 26.02 25.95
N ASN A 171 -10.10 26.62 24.93
CA ASN A 171 -9.45 25.82 23.90
C ASN A 171 -8.17 25.21 24.47
N ILE A 172 -8.06 23.90 24.36
CA ILE A 172 -6.93 23.13 24.88
C ILE A 172 -6.10 22.67 23.67
N TYR A 173 -4.81 23.03 23.67
CA TYR A 173 -3.90 22.72 22.58
C TYR A 173 -2.69 21.89 23.06
N ALA A 174 -2.14 21.08 22.17
CA ALA A 174 -0.94 20.29 22.42
C ALA A 174 -0.10 20.18 21.15
N GLY A 175 1.20 20.45 21.27
CA GLY A 175 2.20 20.00 20.31
C GLY A 175 3.60 20.15 20.88
N CYS A 176 4.54 19.33 20.41
CA CYS A 176 5.85 19.25 21.04
C CYS A 176 6.60 20.59 20.99
N ILE A 177 6.54 21.28 19.84
CA ILE A 177 7.15 22.60 19.68
C ILE A 177 6.25 23.67 20.30
N ALA A 178 4.99 23.75 19.89
CA ALA A 178 4.05 24.75 20.41
C ALA A 178 2.67 24.15 20.70
N GLY A 179 1.99 24.62 21.74
CA GLY A 179 0.56 24.33 21.90
C GLY A 179 -0.24 24.98 20.77
N ALA A 180 -0.10 26.29 20.58
CA ALA A 180 -0.74 27.03 19.49
C ALA A 180 0.22 28.03 18.83
N SER A 181 0.08 28.16 17.51
CA SER A 181 0.81 29.09 16.65
C SER A 181 -0.16 30.06 15.99
N PHE A 182 0.00 31.35 16.31
CA PHE A 182 -0.80 32.44 15.77
C PHE A 182 0.08 33.38 14.94
N SER A 183 -0.26 33.56 13.66
CA SER A 183 0.45 34.47 12.75
C SER A 183 1.98 34.31 12.81
N SER A 184 2.45 33.07 12.97
CA SER A 184 3.85 32.73 13.25
C SER A 184 4.40 31.71 12.26
N THR A 185 5.72 31.63 12.17
CA THR A 185 6.46 30.64 11.38
C THR A 185 7.15 29.62 12.28
N ILE A 186 6.91 28.33 12.04
CA ILE A 186 7.72 27.23 12.58
C ILE A 186 8.47 26.60 11.41
N GLU A 187 9.80 26.62 11.45
CA GLU A 187 10.65 26.25 10.32
C GLU A 187 11.78 25.31 10.74
N ASN A 188 12.05 24.28 9.94
CA ASN A 188 13.19 23.39 10.14
C ASN A 188 13.26 22.82 11.57
N CYS A 189 12.11 22.37 12.09
CA CYS A 189 12.00 21.81 13.42
C CYS A 189 11.69 20.30 13.34
N HIS A 190 12.37 19.52 14.17
CA HIS A 190 12.11 18.09 14.34
C HIS A 190 11.60 17.84 15.75
N ALA A 191 10.55 17.03 15.88
CA ALA A 191 10.05 16.56 17.16
C ALA A 191 9.88 15.04 17.16
N GLU A 192 10.29 14.39 18.24
CA GLU A 192 10.06 12.99 18.52
C GLU A 192 9.36 12.85 19.88
N GLY A 193 8.27 12.08 19.97
CA GLY A 193 7.60 11.91 21.27
C GLY A 193 6.22 11.26 21.28
N ALA A 194 5.59 11.31 22.45
CA ALA A 194 4.25 10.79 22.69
C ALA A 194 3.33 11.86 23.28
N ILE A 195 2.13 11.99 22.72
CA ILE A 195 1.10 12.90 23.20
C ILE A 195 -0.14 12.08 23.60
N ASN A 196 -0.41 12.05 24.91
CA ASN A 196 -1.49 11.29 25.51
C ASN A 196 -2.60 12.23 25.96
N TYR A 197 -3.84 11.87 25.64
CA TYR A 197 -5.02 12.61 26.07
C TYR A 197 -6.09 11.70 26.65
N LYS A 198 -6.58 12.07 27.84
CA LYS A 198 -7.80 11.49 28.42
C LYS A 198 -8.65 12.59 29.06
N GLY A 199 -9.89 12.76 28.60
CA GLY A 199 -10.81 13.71 29.22
C GLY A 199 -12.15 13.85 28.50
N GLU A 200 -12.95 14.80 28.98
CA GLU A 200 -14.34 15.01 28.53
C GLU A 200 -14.49 16.19 27.53
N SER A 201 -13.42 16.95 27.28
CA SER A 201 -13.43 18.09 26.34
C SER A 201 -12.66 17.77 25.06
N ALA A 202 -13.10 18.23 23.90
CA ALA A 202 -12.30 18.09 22.70
C ALA A 202 -11.00 18.91 22.79
N VAL A 203 -9.91 18.37 22.26
CA VAL A 203 -8.55 18.95 22.31
C VAL A 203 -7.95 18.90 20.91
N TYR A 204 -7.15 19.91 20.60
CA TYR A 204 -6.39 20.00 19.36
C TYR A 204 -4.96 19.53 19.62
N VAL A 205 -4.54 18.50 18.91
CA VAL A 205 -3.26 17.83 19.08
C VAL A 205 -2.54 17.80 17.74
N GLY A 206 -1.31 18.35 17.71
CA GLY A 206 -0.38 18.18 16.62
C GLY A 206 0.96 17.69 17.13
N GLY A 207 1.74 16.95 16.34
CA GLY A 207 3.12 16.61 16.73
C GLY A 207 4.01 17.85 16.89
N ILE A 208 3.86 18.83 15.98
CA ILE A 208 4.55 20.13 16.03
C ILE A 208 3.70 21.16 16.78
N THR A 209 2.45 21.36 16.36
CA THR A 209 1.54 22.33 16.99
C THR A 209 0.08 21.88 17.09
N GLY A 210 -0.59 22.13 18.19
CA GLY A 210 -2.03 21.87 18.29
C GLY A 210 -2.86 22.70 17.32
N LYS A 211 -2.44 23.95 17.06
CA LYS A 211 -3.12 24.87 16.15
C LYS A 211 -2.12 25.71 15.37
N ASN A 212 -2.34 25.82 14.06
CA ASN A 212 -1.72 26.80 13.18
C ASN A 212 -2.82 27.72 12.65
N ALA A 213 -2.75 29.03 12.92
CA ALA A 213 -3.78 29.97 12.49
C ALA A 213 -3.20 31.33 12.14
N SER A 214 -3.50 31.83 10.95
CA SER A 214 -3.37 33.25 10.67
C SER A 214 -4.51 34.00 11.37
N GLU A 215 -4.20 35.06 12.12
CA GLU A 215 -5.21 35.90 12.78
C GLU A 215 -5.38 37.27 12.11
N ASP A 216 -4.43 37.64 11.27
CA ASP A 216 -4.34 38.93 10.58
C ASP A 216 -3.71 38.76 9.18
N ASP A 217 -2.99 39.78 8.71
CA ASP A 217 -2.35 39.81 7.39
C ASP A 217 -1.00 39.08 7.39
N THR A 218 -0.61 38.53 8.54
CA THR A 218 0.58 37.70 8.69
C THR A 218 0.21 36.25 8.47
N GLN A 219 1.00 35.56 7.66
CA GLN A 219 0.76 34.16 7.33
C GLN A 219 1.25 33.24 8.45
N ALA A 220 0.43 32.28 8.87
CA ALA A 220 0.87 31.19 9.73
C ALA A 220 1.46 30.03 8.90
N ILE A 221 2.75 29.76 9.09
CA ILE A 221 3.55 28.85 8.25
C ILE A 221 4.17 27.75 9.11
N ILE A 222 4.03 26.50 8.68
CA ILE A 222 4.86 25.39 9.13
C ILE A 222 5.62 24.87 7.91
N LYS A 223 6.95 24.91 7.95
CA LYS A 223 7.76 24.42 6.83
C LYS A 223 8.97 23.63 7.26
N ASP A 224 9.36 22.66 6.45
CA ASP A 224 10.56 21.84 6.65
C ASP A 224 10.57 21.14 8.02
N CYS A 225 9.38 20.80 8.54
CA CYS A 225 9.23 20.23 9.88
C CYS A 225 8.97 18.73 9.83
N SER A 226 9.40 18.00 10.87
CA SER A 226 9.11 16.58 10.98
C SER A 226 8.67 16.13 12.36
N PHE A 227 7.78 15.16 12.41
CA PHE A 227 7.34 14.50 13.63
C PHE A 227 7.43 12.98 13.51
N ASP A 228 8.05 12.33 14.50
CA ASP A 228 8.01 10.87 14.68
C ASP A 228 7.42 10.57 16.06
N GLY A 229 6.24 9.96 16.13
CA GLY A 229 5.64 9.77 17.44
C GLY A 229 4.27 9.11 17.50
N GLU A 230 3.77 9.05 18.73
CA GLU A 230 2.56 8.32 19.07
C GLU A 230 1.48 9.24 19.65
N PHE A 231 0.23 8.94 19.30
CA PHE A 231 -0.95 9.56 19.88
C PHE A 231 -1.84 8.50 20.53
N ASP A 232 -2.05 8.58 21.85
CA ASP A 232 -3.11 7.85 22.56
C ASP A 232 -4.18 8.85 23.00
N TYR A 233 -5.20 9.01 22.17
CA TYR A 233 -6.24 10.02 22.34
C TYR A 233 -7.58 9.37 22.72
N ASN A 234 -8.12 9.74 23.88
CA ASN A 234 -9.40 9.25 24.36
C ASN A 234 -10.29 10.38 24.86
N LEU A 235 -11.27 10.75 24.03
CA LEU A 235 -12.35 11.67 24.41
C LEU A 235 -13.56 10.88 24.93
N GLU A 236 -13.86 11.04 26.20
CA GLU A 236 -15.03 10.46 26.87
C GLU A 236 -16.25 11.38 26.66
N LEU A 237 -17.29 10.89 25.98
CA LEU A 237 -18.50 11.67 25.74
C LEU A 237 -19.37 11.76 27.01
N THR A 238 -19.81 12.97 27.36
CA THR A 238 -20.75 13.22 28.48
C THR A 238 -22.06 13.86 28.00
N GLU A 239 -23.12 13.79 28.82
CA GLU A 239 -24.44 14.34 28.50
C GLU A 239 -24.47 15.87 28.40
N PHE A 240 -23.42 16.56 28.88
CA PHE A 240 -23.40 18.02 29.06
C PHE A 240 -22.85 18.84 27.86
N GLY A 241 -22.77 18.24 26.67
CA GLY A 241 -22.83 18.99 25.41
C GLY A 241 -21.54 19.68 24.94
N GLY A 242 -20.38 19.04 25.07
CA GLY A 242 -19.15 19.46 24.41
C GLY A 242 -19.07 19.11 22.92
N ILE A 243 -18.06 19.65 22.22
CA ILE A 243 -17.76 19.25 20.84
C ILE A 243 -17.47 17.76 20.83
N LYS A 244 -18.18 17.02 19.98
CA LYS A 244 -18.17 15.55 20.00
C LYS A 244 -16.91 14.92 19.40
N THR A 245 -15.93 15.68 18.95
CA THR A 245 -14.81 15.13 18.18
C THR A 245 -13.55 15.94 18.43
N GLY A 246 -12.46 15.27 18.84
CA GLY A 246 -11.13 15.85 18.92
C GLY A 246 -10.45 16.05 17.55
N TRP A 247 -9.36 16.81 17.52
CA TRP A 247 -8.57 17.06 16.30
C TRP A 247 -7.14 16.63 16.52
N ILE A 248 -6.71 15.63 15.77
CA ILE A 248 -5.36 15.07 15.83
C ILE A 248 -4.71 15.18 14.45
N GLY A 249 -3.49 15.71 14.38
CA GLY A 249 -2.65 15.56 13.21
C GLY A 249 -1.18 15.37 13.53
N GLY A 250 -0.44 14.75 12.60
CA GLY A 250 0.98 14.48 12.84
C GLY A 250 1.82 15.75 12.92
N ILE A 251 1.46 16.80 12.19
CA ILE A 251 2.14 18.10 12.26
C ILE A 251 1.30 19.11 13.04
N ALA A 252 0.08 19.35 12.59
CA ALA A 252 -0.83 20.32 13.20
C ALA A 252 -2.16 19.68 13.60
N GLY A 253 -2.80 20.09 14.70
CA GLY A 253 -4.20 19.70 14.92
C GLY A 253 -5.14 20.37 13.90
N THR A 254 -4.93 21.65 13.63
CA THR A 254 -5.66 22.42 12.60
C THR A 254 -4.75 23.38 11.87
N ASN A 255 -5.04 23.61 10.59
CA ASN A 255 -4.41 24.62 9.74
C ASN A 255 -5.46 25.62 9.23
N ASN A 256 -5.49 26.81 9.83
CA ASN A 256 -6.53 27.80 9.58
C ASN A 256 -5.98 29.03 8.85
N ALA A 257 -6.77 29.55 7.91
CA ALA A 257 -6.60 30.85 7.29
C ALA A 257 -7.26 31.98 8.10
N SER A 258 -6.76 33.21 7.92
CA SER A 258 -7.42 34.45 8.34
C SER A 258 -8.37 34.95 7.25
N THR A 259 -8.93 36.14 7.45
CA THR A 259 -9.67 36.85 6.38
C THR A 259 -8.76 37.38 5.27
N GLN A 260 -7.44 37.38 5.43
CA GLN A 260 -6.52 38.03 4.49
C GLN A 260 -5.38 37.11 4.01
N THR A 261 -5.01 36.08 4.79
CA THR A 261 -3.95 35.12 4.44
C THR A 261 -4.36 33.68 4.70
N GLU A 262 -3.70 32.74 4.02
CA GLU A 262 -3.94 31.31 4.15
C GLU A 262 -2.95 30.64 5.11
N GLY A 263 -3.42 29.67 5.91
CA GLY A 263 -2.52 28.83 6.72
C GLY A 263 -1.77 27.83 5.83
N THR A 264 -0.47 27.65 6.05
CA THR A 264 0.39 26.93 5.11
C THR A 264 1.22 25.85 5.82
N ILE A 265 1.21 24.64 5.26
CA ILE A 265 2.09 23.53 5.68
C ILE A 265 2.84 23.01 4.45
N ILE A 266 4.18 23.12 4.44
CA ILE A 266 5.01 22.81 3.28
C ILE A 266 6.20 21.92 3.67
N ASN A 267 6.49 20.90 2.86
CA ASN A 267 7.68 20.07 3.02
C ASN A 267 7.79 19.47 4.43
N CYS A 268 6.67 18.95 4.95
CA CYS A 268 6.62 18.37 6.28
C CYS A 268 6.46 16.84 6.22
N HIS A 269 7.09 16.14 7.16
CA HIS A 269 7.02 14.69 7.27
C HIS A 269 6.47 14.25 8.62
N ALA A 270 5.41 13.43 8.63
CA ALA A 270 4.90 12.85 9.87
C ALA A 270 4.86 11.32 9.80
N LYS A 271 5.60 10.68 10.70
CA LYS A 271 5.52 9.25 10.98
C LYS A 271 4.75 9.06 12.28
N ILE A 272 3.57 8.45 12.21
CA ILE A 272 2.64 8.45 13.33
C ILE A 272 2.08 7.06 13.64
N THR A 273 1.98 6.75 14.93
CA THR A 273 1.09 5.69 15.43
C THR A 273 -0.04 6.35 16.23
N ALA A 274 -1.23 6.40 15.65
CA ALA A 274 -2.38 7.06 16.25
C ALA A 274 -3.43 6.03 16.68
N LYS A 275 -3.74 6.01 17.97
CA LYS A 275 -4.88 5.30 18.55
C LYS A 275 -5.86 6.33 19.10
N VAL A 276 -6.98 6.49 18.41
CA VAL A 276 -7.90 7.60 18.66
C VAL A 276 -9.31 7.09 18.90
N ILE A 277 -9.86 7.45 20.05
CA ILE A 277 -11.27 7.30 20.37
C ILE A 277 -11.88 8.69 20.35
N GLN A 278 -12.90 8.84 19.50
CA GLN A 278 -13.73 10.01 19.41
C GLN A 278 -12.98 11.28 18.98
N GLY A 279 -12.09 11.13 18.02
CA GLY A 279 -11.34 12.21 17.38
C GLY A 279 -11.18 11.97 15.87
N ALA A 280 -11.10 13.04 15.11
CA ALA A 280 -10.75 13.00 13.71
C ALA A 280 -9.23 13.10 13.54
N VAL A 281 -8.69 12.37 12.56
CA VAL A 281 -7.27 12.30 12.31
C VAL A 281 -6.96 12.70 10.87
N GLY A 282 -6.00 13.60 10.70
CA GLY A 282 -5.32 13.83 9.43
C GLY A 282 -3.83 13.64 9.64
N GLY A 283 -3.16 12.78 8.87
CA GLY A 283 -1.75 12.47 9.14
C GLY A 283 -0.83 13.70 9.18
N ILE A 284 -1.15 14.79 8.46
CA ILE A 284 -0.53 16.11 8.63
C ILE A 284 -1.39 17.01 9.52
N THR A 285 -2.66 17.19 9.19
CA THR A 285 -3.58 18.07 9.94
C THR A 285 -5.02 17.60 9.89
N THR A 286 -5.80 17.74 10.96
CA THR A 286 -7.22 17.32 10.90
C THR A 286 -8.03 18.17 9.94
N SER A 287 -7.96 19.49 10.06
CA SER A 287 -8.68 20.42 9.17
C SER A 287 -7.73 21.37 8.49
N SER A 288 -7.98 21.66 7.22
CA SER A 288 -7.27 22.68 6.46
C SER A 288 -8.23 23.64 5.78
N ARG A 289 -7.99 24.93 5.99
CA ARG A 289 -8.56 26.04 5.21
C ARG A 289 -7.46 26.84 4.52
N GLY A 290 -6.40 26.17 4.08
CA GLY A 290 -5.23 26.78 3.46
C GLY A 290 -4.56 25.81 2.49
N VAL A 291 -3.23 25.85 2.41
CA VAL A 291 -2.46 25.03 1.47
C VAL A 291 -1.60 24.02 2.20
N ILE A 292 -1.57 22.79 1.68
CA ILE A 292 -0.66 21.72 2.08
C ILE A 292 0.15 21.30 0.84
N LYS A 293 1.47 21.31 0.93
CA LYS A 293 2.33 21.00 -0.21
C LYS A 293 3.53 20.16 0.19
N ASP A 294 3.95 19.23 -0.68
CA ASP A 294 5.18 18.46 -0.51
C ASP A 294 5.24 17.69 0.83
N CYS A 295 4.08 17.31 1.38
CA CYS A 295 4.01 16.66 2.69
C CYS A 295 3.94 15.14 2.57
N ILE A 296 4.60 14.46 3.50
CA ILE A 296 4.68 13.00 3.55
C ILE A 296 4.11 12.49 4.87
N THR A 297 3.31 11.43 4.81
CA THR A 297 2.83 10.71 5.99
C THR A 297 3.00 9.21 5.89
N GLU A 298 3.36 8.59 7.01
CA GLU A 298 3.50 7.15 7.16
C GLU A 298 3.11 6.68 8.57
N GLY A 299 2.81 5.39 8.70
CA GLY A 299 2.47 4.76 9.98
C GLY A 299 1.01 4.29 10.08
N ASP A 300 0.52 4.07 11.29
CA ASP A 300 -0.77 3.43 11.56
C ASP A 300 -1.76 4.41 12.21
N ILE A 301 -2.94 4.55 11.61
CA ILE A 301 -4.03 5.42 12.08
C ILE A 301 -5.24 4.55 12.40
N ASN A 302 -5.50 4.33 13.68
CA ASN A 302 -6.60 3.51 14.17
C ASN A 302 -7.60 4.37 14.94
N VAL A 303 -8.80 4.51 14.38
CA VAL A 303 -9.81 5.45 14.86
C VAL A 303 -11.13 4.74 15.15
N THR A 304 -11.70 5.00 16.32
CA THR A 304 -13.11 4.72 16.61
C THR A 304 -13.85 6.03 16.80
N LEU A 305 -14.88 6.30 16.00
CA LEU A 305 -15.54 7.62 15.98
C LEU A 305 -17.06 7.50 15.83
N GLU A 306 -17.80 8.30 16.60
CA GLU A 306 -19.22 8.61 16.45
C GLU A 306 -19.38 10.12 16.16
N GLY A 307 -19.35 10.57 14.91
CA GLY A 307 -19.30 12.02 14.66
C GLY A 307 -19.37 12.41 13.19
N THR A 308 -19.20 13.68 12.87
CA THR A 308 -19.47 14.19 11.51
C THR A 308 -18.23 14.30 10.62
N MET A 309 -17.04 14.03 11.16
CA MET A 309 -15.77 14.25 10.48
C MET A 309 -15.24 12.98 9.82
N GLY A 310 -14.55 13.14 8.69
CA GLY A 310 -13.85 12.03 8.02
C GLY A 310 -12.47 11.77 8.62
N ILE A 311 -11.74 10.81 8.06
CA ILE A 311 -10.33 10.54 8.40
C ILE A 311 -9.50 10.59 7.12
N GLY A 312 -8.31 11.18 7.19
CA GLY A 312 -7.41 11.27 6.04
C GLY A 312 -5.96 10.97 6.37
N GLY A 313 -5.21 10.41 5.42
CA GLY A 313 -3.77 10.21 5.60
C GLY A 313 -2.96 11.51 5.54
N ILE A 314 -3.48 12.58 4.93
CA ILE A 314 -2.92 13.94 5.02
C ILE A 314 -3.85 14.84 5.82
N VAL A 315 -5.13 14.90 5.44
CA VAL A 315 -6.12 15.79 6.04
C VAL A 315 -7.49 15.15 6.22
N SER A 316 -8.16 15.37 7.35
CA SER A 316 -9.52 14.86 7.52
C SER A 316 -10.54 15.69 6.72
N ASP A 317 -10.52 17.02 6.87
CA ASP A 317 -11.41 17.95 6.15
C ASP A 317 -10.61 19.04 5.45
N ASN A 318 -10.69 19.06 4.11
CA ASN A 318 -10.10 20.08 3.27
C ASN A 318 -11.19 21.02 2.71
N SER A 319 -11.05 22.31 3.00
CA SER A 319 -12.04 23.33 2.68
C SER A 319 -11.38 24.52 1.99
N LYS A 320 -12.15 25.20 1.13
CA LYS A 320 -11.71 26.40 0.43
C LYS A 320 -11.16 27.46 1.41
N PRO A 321 -10.00 28.08 1.13
CA PRO A 321 -9.58 29.30 1.81
C PRO A 321 -10.63 30.42 1.70
N LEU A 322 -10.72 31.27 2.73
CA LEU A 322 -11.82 32.25 2.83
C LEU A 322 -11.75 33.34 1.75
N HIS A 323 -10.55 33.83 1.42
CA HIS A 323 -10.35 34.96 0.50
C HIS A 323 -9.25 34.74 -0.55
N SER A 324 -8.39 33.71 -0.41
CA SER A 324 -7.48 33.29 -1.47
C SER A 324 -8.16 32.28 -2.41
N ASN A 325 -7.72 32.27 -3.67
CA ASN A 325 -8.07 31.23 -4.65
C ASN A 325 -6.75 30.63 -5.15
N PRO A 326 -6.04 29.84 -4.32
CA PRO A 326 -4.84 29.16 -4.79
C PRO A 326 -5.23 28.21 -5.93
N THR A 327 -4.26 27.86 -6.77
CA THR A 327 -4.47 26.92 -7.87
C THR A 327 -4.76 25.50 -7.38
N TYR A 328 -4.36 25.18 -6.15
CA TYR A 328 -4.59 23.92 -5.45
C TYR A 328 -4.75 24.18 -3.95
N THR A 329 -5.29 23.21 -3.22
CA THR A 329 -5.24 23.20 -1.75
C THR A 329 -4.34 22.11 -1.19
N ILE A 330 -4.16 21.03 -1.95
CA ILE A 330 -3.21 19.97 -1.63
C ILE A 330 -2.45 19.62 -2.91
N GLU A 331 -1.13 19.72 -2.86
CA GLU A 331 -0.27 19.39 -4.00
C GLU A 331 0.92 18.53 -3.56
N ASN A 332 1.27 17.55 -4.40
CA ASN A 332 2.50 16.76 -4.26
C ASN A 332 2.66 16.11 -2.87
N CYS A 333 1.54 15.67 -2.28
CA CYS A 333 1.56 15.01 -0.98
C CYS A 333 1.52 13.49 -1.14
N LYS A 334 2.22 12.78 -0.25
CA LYS A 334 2.30 11.32 -0.23
C LYS A 334 1.83 10.76 1.10
N SER A 335 0.96 9.75 1.06
CA SER A 335 0.54 9.02 2.25
C SER A 335 0.76 7.52 2.05
N SER A 336 1.44 6.89 3.00
CA SER A 336 1.64 5.43 3.06
C SER A 336 1.02 4.81 4.32
N CYS A 337 0.09 5.54 4.94
CA CYS A 337 -0.50 5.13 6.21
C CYS A 337 -1.44 3.92 6.06
N ASN A 338 -1.47 3.06 7.07
CA ASN A 338 -2.55 2.11 7.27
C ASN A 338 -3.65 2.78 8.10
N ILE A 339 -4.78 3.10 7.47
CA ILE A 339 -5.90 3.81 8.08
C ILE A 339 -7.05 2.83 8.31
N ASN A 340 -7.45 2.70 9.58
CA ASN A 340 -8.58 1.87 10.00
C ASN A 340 -9.59 2.72 10.78
N LEU A 341 -10.75 2.95 10.19
CA LEU A 341 -11.87 3.67 10.81
C LEU A 341 -12.99 2.70 11.19
N ALA A 342 -13.18 2.48 12.49
CA ALA A 342 -14.41 1.89 13.03
C ALA A 342 -15.41 3.03 13.32
N TYR A 343 -16.36 3.24 12.42
CA TYR A 343 -17.35 4.31 12.58
C TYR A 343 -18.58 3.78 13.30
N LYS A 344 -18.87 4.33 14.48
CA LYS A 344 -19.98 3.89 15.33
C LYS A 344 -21.28 4.60 14.94
N VAL A 345 -22.30 3.80 14.61
CA VAL A 345 -23.62 4.25 14.19
C VAL A 345 -24.66 3.92 15.26
N ASN A 346 -25.32 4.95 15.80
CA ASN A 346 -26.34 4.79 16.86
C ASN A 346 -27.75 5.25 16.45
N LYS A 347 -27.89 5.84 15.25
CA LYS A 347 -29.16 6.33 14.69
C LYS A 347 -29.05 6.43 13.17
N VAL A 348 -30.18 6.57 12.49
CA VAL A 348 -30.21 7.02 11.09
C VAL A 348 -29.62 8.43 11.02
N LEU A 349 -28.55 8.60 10.24
CA LEU A 349 -27.99 9.90 9.92
C LEU A 349 -28.85 10.51 8.80
N SER A 350 -29.32 11.74 8.98
CA SER A 350 -30.24 12.41 8.04
C SER A 350 -29.81 12.27 6.57
N ASN A 351 -30.76 12.06 5.65
CA ASN A 351 -30.52 11.88 4.21
C ASN A 351 -29.40 12.79 3.68
N ASN A 352 -28.32 12.20 3.15
CA ASN A 352 -27.09 12.84 2.61
C ASN A 352 -26.00 13.23 3.61
N SER A 353 -26.04 12.70 4.83
CA SER A 353 -25.00 12.94 5.82
C SER A 353 -23.82 12.00 5.64
N TYR A 354 -22.94 12.30 4.66
CA TYR A 354 -21.72 11.54 4.38
C TYR A 354 -20.69 11.70 5.52
N TYR A 355 -20.90 11.01 6.65
CA TYR A 355 -20.08 11.16 7.86
C TYR A 355 -19.01 10.08 8.00
N ALA A 356 -19.34 8.81 7.75
CA ALA A 356 -18.37 7.71 7.82
C ALA A 356 -17.54 7.65 6.53
N LYS A 357 -16.45 8.42 6.50
CA LYS A 357 -15.61 8.56 5.30
C LYS A 357 -14.14 8.54 5.63
N VAL A 358 -13.37 7.83 4.82
CA VAL A 358 -11.92 7.70 4.95
C VAL A 358 -11.24 7.91 3.59
N GLY A 359 -10.12 8.62 3.57
CA GLY A 359 -9.30 8.79 2.37
C GLY A 359 -7.80 8.67 2.63
N GLY A 360 -7.03 8.19 1.67
CA GLY A 360 -5.57 8.12 1.81
C GLY A 360 -4.91 9.50 1.87
N ILE A 361 -5.47 10.51 1.19
CA ILE A 361 -5.10 11.93 1.34
C ILE A 361 -6.14 12.65 2.18
N ALA A 362 -7.39 12.66 1.75
CA ALA A 362 -8.45 13.47 2.35
C ALA A 362 -9.69 12.66 2.77
N GLY A 363 -10.17 12.82 4.00
CA GLY A 363 -11.48 12.29 4.37
C GLY A 363 -12.62 13.02 3.62
N SER A 364 -12.51 14.34 3.51
CA SER A 364 -13.42 15.21 2.76
C SER A 364 -12.69 16.27 1.97
N HIS A 365 -13.19 16.54 0.77
CA HIS A 365 -12.76 17.65 -0.07
C HIS A 365 -13.97 18.51 -0.47
N GLY A 366 -14.08 19.68 0.16
CA GLY A 366 -15.29 20.50 0.14
C GLY A 366 -15.58 21.17 -1.20
N MET A 367 -16.83 21.57 -1.39
CA MET A 367 -17.29 22.27 -2.60
C MET A 367 -16.54 23.60 -2.83
N ARG A 368 -16.29 23.95 -4.10
CA ARG A 368 -15.55 25.17 -4.53
C ARG A 368 -14.12 25.26 -4.00
N THR A 369 -13.59 24.17 -3.46
CA THR A 369 -12.19 24.08 -3.04
C THR A 369 -11.32 23.85 -4.28
N PRO A 370 -10.18 24.56 -4.43
CA PRO A 370 -9.19 24.26 -5.45
C PRO A 370 -8.70 22.81 -5.36
N PRO A 371 -8.26 22.20 -6.48
CA PRO A 371 -8.01 20.77 -6.58
C PRO A 371 -7.05 20.20 -5.54
N ILE A 372 -7.22 18.90 -5.29
CA ILE A 372 -6.14 18.01 -4.85
C ILE A 372 -5.42 17.53 -6.11
N THR A 373 -4.10 17.75 -6.17
CA THR A 373 -3.32 17.43 -7.36
C THR A 373 -1.98 16.77 -7.06
N ASN A 374 -1.49 15.94 -7.98
CA ASN A 374 -0.17 15.30 -7.91
C ASN A 374 0.08 14.49 -6.63
N CYS A 375 -0.96 13.95 -6.00
CA CYS A 375 -0.83 13.21 -4.74
C CYS A 375 -0.73 11.71 -4.96
N THR A 376 0.02 11.02 -4.10
CA THR A 376 0.21 9.56 -4.18
C THR A 376 -0.16 8.86 -2.89
N THR A 377 -0.81 7.68 -2.98
CA THR A 377 -1.14 6.88 -1.80
C THR A 377 -0.83 5.39 -1.93
N SER A 378 -0.54 4.77 -0.80
CA SER A 378 -0.30 3.33 -0.61
C SER A 378 -0.74 2.92 0.81
N GLY A 379 -0.56 1.64 1.18
CA GLY A 379 -1.02 1.12 2.47
C GLY A 379 -2.46 0.62 2.42
N THR A 380 -3.10 0.48 3.58
CA THR A 380 -4.50 0.02 3.68
C THR A 380 -5.42 1.16 4.10
N ILE A 381 -6.56 1.33 3.45
CA ILE A 381 -7.53 2.39 3.75
C ILE A 381 -8.89 1.73 3.95
N SER A 382 -9.32 1.63 5.21
CA SER A 382 -10.50 0.86 5.58
C SER A 382 -11.48 1.65 6.45
N VAL A 383 -12.77 1.47 6.17
CA VAL A 383 -13.86 1.90 7.04
C VAL A 383 -14.83 0.74 7.28
N GLU A 384 -15.21 0.56 8.54
CA GLU A 384 -16.26 -0.36 8.96
C GLU A 384 -17.35 0.39 9.73
N LEU A 385 -18.62 0.22 9.35
CA LEU A 385 -19.73 0.63 10.20
C LEU A 385 -19.93 -0.40 11.31
N VAL A 386 -19.87 0.07 12.55
CA VAL A 386 -20.11 -0.73 13.75
C VAL A 386 -21.25 -0.14 14.55
N THR A 387 -21.97 -0.98 15.30
CA THR A 387 -23.04 -0.52 16.18
C THR A 387 -23.10 -1.40 17.43
N ASP A 388 -23.44 -0.78 18.55
CA ASP A 388 -23.81 -1.45 19.81
C ASP A 388 -25.32 -1.41 20.06
N GLN A 389 -26.10 -0.90 19.09
CA GLN A 389 -27.54 -0.81 19.21
C GLN A 389 -28.18 -2.21 19.10
N PRO A 390 -29.33 -2.44 19.75
CA PRO A 390 -30.12 -3.64 19.55
C PRO A 390 -30.44 -3.89 18.06
N LEU A 391 -30.57 -5.17 17.68
CA LEU A 391 -30.88 -5.58 16.30
C LEU A 391 -32.18 -4.97 15.73
N GLU A 392 -33.09 -4.54 16.61
CA GLU A 392 -34.37 -3.94 16.25
C GLU A 392 -34.27 -2.42 15.95
N THR A 393 -33.15 -1.78 16.27
CA THR A 393 -32.94 -0.35 16.01
C THR A 393 -32.84 -0.10 14.52
N ASP A 394 -33.67 0.80 14.00
CA ASP A 394 -33.60 1.22 12.60
C ASP A 394 -32.33 2.04 12.36
N LEU A 395 -31.37 1.44 11.65
CA LEU A 395 -30.10 2.04 11.25
C LEU A 395 -29.92 2.01 9.73
N LYS A 396 -31.01 1.88 8.97
CA LYS A 396 -30.98 1.89 7.50
C LYS A 396 -30.40 3.19 6.94
N ASP A 397 -30.03 3.16 5.67
CA ASP A 397 -29.57 4.30 4.86
C ASP A 397 -28.27 4.95 5.36
N ASN A 398 -27.62 4.38 6.38
CA ASN A 398 -26.27 4.78 6.76
C ASN A 398 -25.28 4.30 5.71
N ILE A 399 -24.24 5.10 5.50
CA ILE A 399 -23.28 4.93 4.40
C ILE A 399 -21.87 4.92 4.98
N CYS A 400 -21.03 3.99 4.52
CA CYS A 400 -19.58 4.05 4.66
C CYS A 400 -18.88 4.30 3.33
N ILE A 401 -17.84 5.13 3.36
CA ILE A 401 -17.18 5.63 2.15
C ILE A 401 -15.66 5.52 2.31
N ALA A 402 -15.00 4.87 1.37
CA ALA A 402 -13.55 4.78 1.30
C ALA A 402 -13.03 5.23 -0.07
N GLY A 403 -11.96 6.02 -0.07
CA GLY A 403 -11.22 6.36 -1.30
C GLY A 403 -9.72 6.25 -1.10
N GLY A 404 -8.99 5.73 -2.08
CA GLY A 404 -7.53 5.70 -2.01
C GLY A 404 -6.93 7.11 -1.96
N ILE A 405 -7.55 8.13 -2.59
CA ILE A 405 -7.18 9.54 -2.44
C ILE A 405 -8.16 10.28 -1.52
N VAL A 406 -9.45 10.29 -1.86
CA VAL A 406 -10.47 11.03 -1.12
C VAL A 406 -11.66 10.15 -0.77
N GLY A 407 -12.12 10.15 0.48
CA GLY A 407 -13.38 9.48 0.82
C GLY A 407 -14.56 10.10 0.07
N TYR A 408 -14.86 11.36 0.40
CA TYR A 408 -15.95 12.13 -0.23
C TYR A 408 -15.45 13.45 -0.81
N SER A 409 -15.69 13.68 -2.11
CA SER A 409 -15.25 14.90 -2.79
C SER A 409 -16.38 15.65 -3.50
N GLN A 410 -16.35 16.96 -3.36
CA GLN A 410 -17.18 17.93 -4.07
C GLN A 410 -16.35 18.87 -4.96
N ALA A 411 -15.06 18.59 -5.12
CA ALA A 411 -14.11 19.40 -5.88
C ALA A 411 -13.18 18.50 -6.70
N SER A 412 -12.41 19.11 -7.59
CA SER A 412 -11.64 18.41 -8.61
C SER A 412 -10.49 17.61 -8.00
N ILE A 413 -10.21 16.43 -8.58
CA ILE A 413 -9.04 15.61 -8.22
C ILE A 413 -8.26 15.36 -9.51
N GLN A 414 -6.96 15.67 -9.51
CA GLN A 414 -6.17 15.70 -10.74
C GLN A 414 -4.82 15.03 -10.53
N ASN A 415 -4.31 14.31 -11.54
CA ASN A 415 -2.95 13.78 -11.54
C ASN A 415 -2.58 12.94 -10.29
N CYS A 416 -3.56 12.29 -9.67
CA CYS A 416 -3.35 11.53 -8.44
C CYS A 416 -3.20 10.04 -8.73
N GLU A 417 -2.37 9.36 -7.96
CA GLU A 417 -2.09 7.94 -8.11
C GLU A 417 -2.26 7.19 -6.79
N THR A 418 -2.87 6.00 -6.85
CA THR A 418 -2.94 5.12 -5.69
C THR A 418 -2.55 3.68 -6.02
N SER A 419 -1.94 3.02 -5.03
CA SER A 419 -1.73 1.57 -4.97
C SER A 419 -2.31 0.95 -3.70
N ALA A 420 -3.15 1.71 -2.98
CA ALA A 420 -3.67 1.30 -1.68
C ALA A 420 -4.70 0.17 -1.79
N GLU A 421 -4.75 -0.67 -0.76
CA GLU A 421 -5.87 -1.60 -0.55
C GLU A 421 -7.02 -0.83 0.11
N VAL A 422 -8.15 -0.69 -0.57
CA VAL A 422 -9.28 0.14 -0.14
C VAL A 422 -10.47 -0.73 0.25
N SER A 423 -11.08 -0.48 1.41
CA SER A 423 -12.25 -1.24 1.86
C SER A 423 -13.33 -0.41 2.54
N ALA A 424 -14.58 -0.61 2.15
CA ALA A 424 -15.77 -0.10 2.83
C ALA A 424 -16.70 -1.27 3.19
N ILE A 425 -16.91 -1.49 4.49
CA ILE A 425 -17.61 -2.67 5.01
C ILE A 425 -18.71 -2.27 5.99
N THR A 426 -19.86 -2.90 5.85
CA THR A 426 -20.91 -2.89 6.85
C THR A 426 -21.64 -4.23 6.87
N ASN A 427 -21.92 -4.72 8.08
CA ASN A 427 -22.80 -5.87 8.31
C ASN A 427 -24.18 -5.43 8.85
N ILE A 428 -24.40 -4.12 8.98
CA ILE A 428 -25.67 -3.56 9.45
C ILE A 428 -26.70 -3.65 8.31
N PRO A 429 -27.91 -4.22 8.54
CA PRO A 429 -28.92 -4.33 7.49
C PRO A 429 -29.28 -2.99 6.85
N ALA A 430 -29.57 -3.00 5.55
CA ALA A 430 -30.00 -1.82 4.78
C ALA A 430 -29.03 -0.62 4.83
N THR A 431 -27.72 -0.87 4.98
CA THR A 431 -26.68 0.17 4.90
C THR A 431 -25.82 -0.01 3.66
N GLU A 432 -25.22 1.09 3.19
CA GLU A 432 -24.52 1.14 1.91
C GLU A 432 -23.01 1.28 2.08
N ALA A 433 -22.27 0.76 1.10
CA ALA A 433 -20.81 0.82 1.06
C ALA A 433 -20.33 1.37 -0.29
N TYR A 434 -19.47 2.38 -0.24
CA TYR A 434 -18.85 3.02 -1.40
C TYR A 434 -17.33 2.92 -1.27
N ALA A 435 -16.66 2.30 -2.25
CA ALA A 435 -15.20 2.23 -2.24
C ALA A 435 -14.60 2.43 -3.63
N ALA A 436 -13.48 3.17 -3.69
CA ALA A 436 -12.71 3.31 -4.91
C ALA A 436 -11.24 3.65 -4.70
N GLY A 437 -10.43 3.47 -5.75
CA GLY A 437 -9.04 3.88 -5.73
C GLY A 437 -8.85 5.40 -5.63
N ILE A 438 -9.63 6.22 -6.36
CA ILE A 438 -9.48 7.69 -6.25
C ILE A 438 -10.48 8.28 -5.26
N ALA A 439 -11.78 8.17 -5.57
CA ALA A 439 -12.82 8.80 -4.77
C ALA A 439 -13.97 7.85 -4.46
N GLY A 440 -14.28 7.60 -3.18
CA GLY A 440 -15.45 6.78 -2.83
C GLY A 440 -16.73 7.38 -3.43
N ILE A 441 -16.91 8.69 -3.27
CA ILE A 441 -17.96 9.48 -3.94
C ILE A 441 -17.38 10.79 -4.47
N ILE A 442 -17.71 11.15 -5.72
CA ILE A 442 -17.44 12.47 -6.30
C ILE A 442 -18.72 13.11 -6.84
N MET A 443 -19.03 14.34 -6.40
CA MET A 443 -20.30 14.99 -6.73
C MET A 443 -20.24 16.11 -7.76
N TYR A 444 -19.29 17.06 -7.66
CA TYR A 444 -19.35 18.31 -8.43
C TYR A 444 -18.06 18.69 -9.17
N GLY A 445 -16.92 18.11 -8.79
CA GLY A 445 -15.64 18.32 -9.48
C GLY A 445 -15.30 17.14 -10.39
N PRO A 446 -14.59 17.37 -11.51
CA PRO A 446 -14.09 16.29 -12.35
C PRO A 446 -12.93 15.53 -11.70
N ILE A 447 -12.72 14.29 -12.18
CA ILE A 447 -11.48 13.53 -11.96
C ILE A 447 -10.74 13.46 -13.29
N SER A 448 -9.46 13.88 -13.30
CA SER A 448 -8.63 13.82 -14.51
C SER A 448 -7.22 13.27 -14.24
N ASN A 449 -6.66 12.58 -15.23
CA ASN A 449 -5.28 12.08 -15.20
C ASN A 449 -4.95 11.19 -14.00
N CYS A 450 -5.94 10.49 -13.44
CA CYS A 450 -5.77 9.72 -12.22
C CYS A 450 -5.55 8.24 -12.49
N VAL A 451 -4.77 7.61 -11.60
CA VAL A 451 -4.34 6.21 -11.73
C VAL A 451 -4.68 5.45 -10.46
N ALA A 452 -5.33 4.30 -10.59
CA ALA A 452 -5.61 3.42 -9.47
C ALA A 452 -5.09 2.01 -9.71
N SER A 453 -4.47 1.43 -8.69
CA SER A 453 -4.06 0.03 -8.62
C SER A 453 -4.33 -0.51 -7.21
N GLY A 454 -4.09 -1.81 -6.98
CA GLY A 454 -4.35 -2.46 -5.69
C GLY A 454 -5.65 -3.25 -5.69
N ILE A 455 -6.28 -3.36 -4.52
CA ILE A 455 -7.52 -4.14 -4.32
C ILE A 455 -8.58 -3.25 -3.70
N ILE A 456 -9.79 -3.30 -4.25
CA ILE A 456 -10.95 -2.54 -3.76
C ILE A 456 -12.01 -3.53 -3.29
N THR A 457 -12.43 -3.42 -2.03
CA THR A 457 -13.41 -4.33 -1.42
C THR A 457 -14.62 -3.60 -0.87
N THR A 458 -15.83 -4.02 -1.29
CA THR A 458 -17.10 -3.49 -0.76
C THR A 458 -17.96 -4.58 -0.14
N LYS A 459 -18.63 -4.27 0.97
CA LYS A 459 -19.64 -5.14 1.59
C LYS A 459 -20.73 -4.31 2.27
N GLY A 460 -21.99 -4.56 1.91
CA GLY A 460 -23.16 -3.88 2.45
C GLY A 460 -24.46 -4.34 1.79
N ALA A 461 -25.59 -3.73 2.13
CA ALA A 461 -26.86 -4.02 1.46
C ALA A 461 -26.86 -3.53 0.01
N ALA A 462 -26.33 -2.33 -0.22
CA ALA A 462 -25.96 -1.83 -1.54
C ALA A 462 -24.46 -1.51 -1.57
N CYS A 463 -23.80 -1.82 -2.68
CA CYS A 463 -22.37 -1.61 -2.86
C CYS A 463 -22.07 -0.91 -4.17
N TYR A 464 -21.22 0.10 -4.09
CA TYR A 464 -20.76 0.90 -5.22
C TYR A 464 -19.24 0.87 -5.22
N GLY A 465 -18.67 0.12 -6.16
CA GLY A 465 -17.24 -0.14 -6.26
C GLY A 465 -16.70 0.31 -7.60
N GLY A 466 -15.61 1.08 -7.60
CA GLY A 466 -14.91 1.37 -8.85
C GLY A 466 -13.44 1.69 -8.72
N GLY A 467 -12.65 1.42 -9.75
CA GLY A 467 -11.21 1.72 -9.73
C GLY A 467 -10.92 3.20 -9.49
N ILE A 468 -11.67 4.09 -10.13
CA ILE A 468 -11.54 5.53 -9.97
C ILE A 468 -12.60 6.08 -9.03
N ALA A 469 -13.88 5.74 -9.21
CA ALA A 469 -14.97 6.24 -8.38
C ALA A 469 -15.97 5.17 -7.95
N GLY A 470 -16.44 5.20 -6.71
CA GLY A 470 -17.55 4.34 -6.29
C GLY A 470 -18.84 4.85 -6.92
N GLN A 471 -19.13 6.12 -6.66
CA GLN A 471 -20.17 6.90 -7.34
C GLN A 471 -19.56 8.14 -7.99
N CYS A 472 -19.92 8.38 -9.25
CA CYS A 472 -19.53 9.55 -10.00
C CYS A 472 -20.73 10.36 -10.47
N SER A 473 -20.76 11.63 -10.04
CA SER A 473 -21.72 12.64 -10.52
C SER A 473 -21.03 13.81 -11.23
N ASN A 474 -19.88 13.56 -11.83
CA ASN A 474 -19.19 14.50 -12.71
C ASN A 474 -18.35 13.77 -13.77
N THR A 475 -17.51 14.48 -14.52
CA THR A 475 -16.67 13.85 -15.54
C THR A 475 -15.49 13.11 -14.91
N ILE A 476 -15.27 11.86 -15.32
CA ILE A 476 -13.99 11.15 -15.20
C ILE A 476 -13.36 11.12 -16.58
N GLN A 477 -12.11 11.57 -16.69
CA GLN A 477 -11.42 11.60 -17.97
C GLN A 477 -9.93 11.30 -17.88
N ASN A 478 -9.35 10.79 -18.96
CA ASN A 478 -7.91 10.54 -19.07
C ASN A 478 -7.34 9.73 -17.90
N SER A 479 -8.12 8.80 -17.37
CA SER A 479 -7.82 8.08 -16.13
C SER A 479 -7.91 6.57 -16.34
N PHE A 480 -7.14 5.80 -15.58
CA PHE A 480 -7.17 4.35 -15.73
C PHE A 480 -7.01 3.60 -14.41
N SER A 481 -7.49 2.36 -14.42
CA SER A 481 -7.42 1.47 -13.26
C SER A 481 -6.82 0.10 -13.64
N THR A 482 -5.90 -0.39 -12.83
CA THR A 482 -5.45 -1.78 -12.80
C THR A 482 -5.92 -2.49 -11.52
N ALA A 483 -6.75 -1.82 -10.70
CA ALA A 483 -7.19 -2.34 -9.42
C ALA A 483 -8.18 -3.51 -9.60
N ASN A 484 -7.95 -4.58 -8.84
CA ASN A 484 -8.89 -5.69 -8.74
C ASN A 484 -10.04 -5.29 -7.80
N ILE A 485 -11.28 -5.57 -8.21
CA ILE A 485 -12.47 -5.14 -7.46
C ILE A 485 -13.26 -6.36 -7.02
N ILE A 486 -13.54 -6.44 -5.72
CA ILE A 486 -14.25 -7.55 -5.10
C ILE A 486 -15.44 -7.00 -4.31
N SER A 487 -16.66 -7.42 -4.66
CA SER A 487 -17.85 -7.06 -3.89
C SER A 487 -18.57 -8.26 -3.30
N TYR A 488 -19.00 -8.09 -2.05
CA TYR A 488 -19.78 -9.05 -1.28
C TYR A 488 -21.14 -8.48 -0.83
N GLY A 489 -21.62 -7.44 -1.52
CA GLY A 489 -22.89 -6.80 -1.20
C GLY A 489 -24.11 -7.57 -1.71
N ASN A 490 -25.30 -7.25 -1.20
CA ASN A 490 -26.53 -7.87 -1.71
C ASN A 490 -26.88 -7.31 -3.09
N ASN A 491 -26.83 -5.99 -3.25
CA ASN A 491 -27.05 -5.29 -4.50
C ASN A 491 -25.76 -4.56 -4.91
N ASN A 492 -25.16 -4.95 -6.02
CA ASN A 492 -23.84 -4.47 -6.40
C ASN A 492 -23.91 -3.65 -7.71
N SER A 493 -23.27 -2.48 -7.71
CA SER A 493 -22.99 -1.67 -8.90
C SER A 493 -21.48 -1.48 -8.99
N ILE A 494 -20.82 -2.29 -9.79
CA ILE A 494 -19.36 -2.43 -9.80
C ILE A 494 -18.81 -2.17 -11.20
N GLY A 495 -17.85 -1.25 -11.32
CA GLY A 495 -17.21 -0.94 -12.59
C GLY A 495 -15.72 -0.76 -12.47
N GLY A 496 -14.93 -1.14 -13.46
CA GLY A 496 -13.47 -0.97 -13.40
C GLY A 496 -13.03 0.49 -13.27
N ILE A 497 -13.83 1.44 -13.76
CA ILE A 497 -13.65 2.88 -13.54
C ILE A 497 -14.64 3.41 -12.52
N ALA A 498 -15.95 3.18 -12.72
CA ALA A 498 -17.00 3.71 -11.86
C ALA A 498 -18.05 2.67 -11.48
N GLY A 499 -18.42 2.56 -10.21
CA GLY A 499 -19.54 1.71 -9.81
C GLY A 499 -20.86 2.21 -10.37
N TYR A 500 -21.18 3.47 -10.09
CA TYR A 500 -22.40 4.15 -10.55
C TYR A 500 -22.07 5.51 -11.16
N ASN A 501 -22.37 5.67 -12.44
CA ASN A 501 -22.04 6.85 -13.22
C ASN A 501 -23.29 7.60 -13.68
N THR A 502 -23.39 8.88 -13.33
CA THR A 502 -24.47 9.78 -13.79
C THR A 502 -23.99 10.83 -14.78
N HIS A 503 -22.70 10.80 -15.15
CA HIS A 503 -22.04 11.83 -15.94
C HIS A 503 -21.09 11.20 -16.98
N TYR A 504 -20.07 11.92 -17.43
CA TYR A 504 -19.21 11.45 -18.51
C TYR A 504 -18.06 10.60 -17.98
N ILE A 505 -17.85 9.42 -18.56
CA ILE A 505 -16.59 8.69 -18.48
C ILE A 505 -15.97 8.72 -19.88
N GLN A 506 -14.84 9.40 -20.04
CA GLN A 506 -14.24 9.68 -21.35
C GLN A 506 -12.77 9.32 -21.35
N ASP A 507 -12.27 8.66 -22.39
CA ASP A 507 -10.83 8.38 -22.55
C ASP A 507 -10.25 7.70 -21.30
N CYS A 508 -10.89 6.61 -20.89
CA CYS A 508 -10.52 5.86 -19.69
C CYS A 508 -10.39 4.37 -19.99
N TYR A 509 -9.62 3.64 -19.18
CA TYR A 509 -9.55 2.19 -19.33
C TYR A 509 -9.34 1.43 -18.03
N SER A 510 -9.79 0.17 -18.01
CA SER A 510 -9.60 -0.73 -16.88
C SER A 510 -8.96 -2.04 -17.29
N THR A 511 -8.03 -2.54 -16.48
CA THR A 511 -7.37 -3.83 -16.71
C THR A 511 -7.51 -4.80 -15.54
N GLY A 512 -7.98 -4.32 -14.38
CA GLY A 512 -8.17 -5.14 -13.19
C GLY A 512 -9.38 -6.08 -13.31
N ASP A 513 -9.28 -7.22 -12.65
CA ASP A 513 -10.36 -8.20 -12.61
C ASP A 513 -11.47 -7.77 -11.64
N ILE A 514 -12.71 -8.04 -12.01
CA ILE A 514 -13.89 -7.68 -11.23
C ILE A 514 -14.65 -8.95 -10.86
N THR A 515 -14.85 -9.16 -9.56
CA THR A 515 -15.69 -10.23 -9.03
C THR A 515 -16.74 -9.65 -8.11
N SER A 516 -18.01 -9.78 -8.47
CA SER A 516 -19.14 -9.40 -7.65
C SER A 516 -19.90 -10.63 -7.18
N SER A 517 -20.29 -10.67 -5.92
CA SER A 517 -21.14 -11.73 -5.37
C SER A 517 -22.32 -11.11 -4.63
N GLY A 518 -23.55 -11.47 -4.99
CA GLY A 518 -24.76 -10.84 -4.43
C GLY A 518 -26.08 -11.39 -4.97
N GLU A 519 -27.19 -10.87 -4.46
CA GLU A 519 -28.55 -11.16 -4.95
C GLU A 519 -28.79 -10.52 -6.33
N THR A 520 -28.31 -9.29 -6.51
CA THR A 520 -28.32 -8.55 -7.78
C THR A 520 -26.95 -7.92 -8.01
N SER A 521 -26.47 -7.93 -9.25
CA SER A 521 -25.15 -7.40 -9.57
C SER A 521 -25.13 -6.82 -10.97
N ASN A 522 -24.90 -5.50 -11.05
CA ASN A 522 -24.62 -4.76 -12.28
C ASN A 522 -23.11 -4.55 -12.36
N VAL A 523 -22.45 -5.26 -13.27
CA VAL A 523 -21.00 -5.33 -13.33
C VAL A 523 -20.53 -4.99 -14.74
N GLY A 524 -19.63 -4.01 -14.86
CA GLY A 524 -19.03 -3.65 -16.14
C GLY A 524 -17.52 -3.49 -16.05
N GLY A 525 -16.79 -3.75 -17.13
CA GLY A 525 -15.35 -3.47 -17.15
C GLY A 525 -15.00 -1.99 -16.98
N ILE A 526 -15.91 -1.07 -17.34
CA ILE A 526 -15.79 0.38 -17.13
C ILE A 526 -16.79 0.87 -16.08
N ALA A 527 -18.08 0.61 -16.28
CA ALA A 527 -19.14 1.10 -15.40
C ALA A 527 -20.11 0.00 -14.97
N GLY A 528 -20.46 -0.07 -13.68
CA GLY A 528 -21.53 -0.96 -13.22
C GLY A 528 -22.89 -0.51 -13.77
N VAL A 529 -23.25 0.74 -13.47
CA VAL A 529 -24.43 1.43 -14.00
C VAL A 529 -24.01 2.73 -14.69
N ASN A 530 -24.58 3.01 -15.87
CA ASN A 530 -24.36 4.23 -16.61
C ASN A 530 -25.68 4.93 -16.96
N GLU A 531 -25.86 6.16 -16.46
CA GLU A 531 -27.05 7.00 -16.74
C GLU A 531 -26.75 8.16 -17.70
N LYS A 532 -25.50 8.28 -18.18
CA LYS A 532 -25.10 9.35 -19.09
C LYS A 532 -24.24 8.84 -20.25
N GLU A 533 -22.93 8.99 -20.22
CA GLU A 533 -22.13 8.62 -21.40
C GLU A 533 -20.79 7.99 -21.01
N VAL A 534 -20.53 6.82 -21.58
CA VAL A 534 -19.21 6.19 -21.62
C VAL A 534 -18.68 6.30 -23.04
N LEU A 535 -17.54 6.97 -23.20
CA LEU A 535 -16.97 7.36 -24.49
C LEU A 535 -15.48 7.00 -24.57
N ASN A 536 -15.05 6.42 -25.68
CA ASN A 536 -13.62 6.14 -25.97
C ASN A 536 -12.92 5.37 -24.85
N CYS A 537 -13.57 4.31 -24.34
CA CYS A 537 -13.03 3.53 -23.22
C CYS A 537 -12.70 2.10 -23.64
N PHE A 538 -11.78 1.44 -22.94
CA PHE A 538 -11.55 0.00 -23.12
C PHE A 538 -11.37 -0.76 -21.82
N ALA A 539 -11.73 -2.05 -21.81
CA ALA A 539 -11.53 -2.92 -20.67
C ALA A 539 -10.93 -4.27 -21.07
N THR A 540 -9.94 -4.76 -20.32
CA THR A 540 -9.27 -6.05 -20.57
C THR A 540 -9.47 -7.09 -19.47
N GLY A 541 -9.74 -6.67 -18.23
CA GLY A 541 -9.87 -7.56 -17.08
C GLY A 541 -11.10 -8.48 -17.16
N LYS A 542 -11.07 -9.60 -16.43
CA LYS A 542 -12.22 -10.51 -16.28
C LYS A 542 -13.37 -9.77 -15.60
N VAL A 543 -14.61 -10.02 -16.03
CA VAL A 543 -15.81 -9.48 -15.37
C VAL A 543 -16.72 -10.63 -14.97
N GLU A 544 -16.95 -10.80 -13.67
CA GLU A 544 -17.72 -11.92 -13.13
C GLU A 544 -18.75 -11.47 -12.08
N ALA A 545 -19.98 -11.97 -12.23
CA ALA A 545 -21.04 -11.84 -11.21
C ALA A 545 -21.54 -13.22 -10.77
N ILE A 546 -21.42 -13.50 -9.46
CA ILE A 546 -21.81 -14.74 -8.81
C ILE A 546 -23.12 -14.51 -8.04
N ALA A 547 -24.15 -15.28 -8.42
CA ALA A 547 -25.45 -15.21 -7.81
C ALA A 547 -25.47 -15.87 -6.42
N ILE A 548 -25.97 -15.17 -5.41
CA ILE A 548 -26.25 -15.72 -4.08
C ILE A 548 -27.77 -15.68 -3.87
N ASN A 549 -28.37 -16.80 -3.43
CA ASN A 549 -29.82 -16.92 -3.13
C ASN A 549 -30.80 -16.71 -4.31
N ALA A 550 -30.35 -16.85 -5.56
CA ALA A 550 -31.14 -16.62 -6.80
C ALA A 550 -32.48 -17.38 -6.90
N GLN A 551 -32.69 -18.41 -6.08
CA GLN A 551 -33.88 -19.27 -6.12
C GLN A 551 -35.10 -18.68 -5.40
N THR A 552 -35.01 -17.49 -4.77
CA THR A 552 -36.06 -17.00 -3.84
C THR A 552 -36.84 -15.76 -4.30
N LYS A 553 -36.46 -15.08 -5.39
CA LYS A 553 -37.20 -13.91 -5.93
C LYS A 553 -37.27 -13.95 -7.45
N SER A 554 -38.48 -14.08 -7.99
CA SER A 554 -38.78 -13.81 -9.40
C SER A 554 -38.44 -12.34 -9.70
N GLY A 555 -37.43 -12.08 -10.54
CA GLY A 555 -37.04 -10.72 -10.98
C GLY A 555 -35.69 -10.19 -10.46
N SER A 556 -34.83 -11.02 -9.84
CA SER A 556 -33.44 -10.62 -9.57
C SER A 556 -32.64 -10.60 -10.86
N GLU A 557 -32.58 -9.43 -11.51
CA GLU A 557 -31.81 -9.22 -12.74
C GLU A 557 -30.40 -8.72 -12.38
N GLY A 558 -29.38 -9.55 -12.60
CA GLY A 558 -27.98 -9.13 -12.61
C GLY A 558 -27.50 -8.96 -14.05
N TYR A 559 -26.70 -7.94 -14.31
CA TYR A 559 -26.28 -7.54 -15.65
C TYR A 559 -24.77 -7.45 -15.71
N VAL A 560 -24.16 -8.20 -16.63
CA VAL A 560 -22.70 -8.21 -16.78
C VAL A 560 -22.31 -7.83 -18.21
N GLY A 561 -21.57 -6.76 -18.36
CA GLY A 561 -21.03 -6.32 -19.65
C GLY A 561 -19.52 -6.16 -19.64
N GLY A 562 -18.88 -6.33 -20.79
CA GLY A 562 -17.43 -6.07 -20.90
C GLY A 562 -17.09 -4.60 -20.67
N ILE A 563 -18.00 -3.66 -20.98
CA ILE A 563 -17.85 -2.23 -20.72
C ILE A 563 -18.85 -1.75 -19.65
N VAL A 564 -20.14 -1.98 -19.84
CA VAL A 564 -21.19 -1.50 -18.93
C VAL A 564 -22.10 -2.64 -18.46
N GLY A 565 -22.39 -2.74 -17.17
CA GLY A 565 -23.40 -3.67 -16.66
C GLY A 565 -24.80 -3.27 -17.14
N MET A 566 -25.34 -2.20 -16.57
CA MET A 566 -26.63 -1.61 -16.95
C MET A 566 -26.43 -0.24 -17.62
N ASN A 567 -26.86 -0.11 -18.86
CA ASN A 567 -26.85 1.16 -19.59
C ASN A 567 -28.25 1.76 -19.66
N GLN A 568 -28.38 3.01 -19.24
CA GLN A 568 -29.61 3.80 -19.31
C GLN A 568 -29.47 5.02 -20.23
N ASN A 569 -28.32 5.19 -20.90
CA ASN A 569 -28.11 6.30 -21.83
C ASN A 569 -27.17 5.98 -22.99
N SER A 570 -25.88 6.35 -22.94
CA SER A 570 -25.00 6.28 -24.11
C SER A 570 -23.72 5.51 -23.83
N VAL A 571 -23.37 4.59 -24.74
CA VAL A 571 -22.06 3.93 -24.78
C VAL A 571 -21.53 4.04 -26.19
N LYS A 572 -20.41 4.72 -26.38
CA LYS A 572 -19.86 5.04 -27.70
C LYS A 572 -18.38 4.76 -27.79
N ASN A 573 -17.96 4.27 -28.95
CA ASN A 573 -16.55 4.13 -29.29
C ASN A 573 -15.74 3.32 -28.26
N CYS A 574 -16.36 2.34 -27.61
CA CYS A 574 -15.72 1.54 -26.58
C CYS A 574 -15.20 0.21 -27.15
N LEU A 575 -14.13 -0.33 -26.54
CA LEU A 575 -13.50 -1.58 -26.95
C LEU A 575 -13.47 -2.58 -25.79
N ALA A 576 -14.26 -3.64 -25.89
CA ALA A 576 -14.24 -4.75 -24.92
C ALA A 576 -13.23 -5.82 -25.34
N LEU A 577 -12.27 -6.14 -24.46
CA LEU A 577 -11.18 -7.08 -24.74
C LEU A 577 -11.14 -8.25 -23.75
N ASN A 578 -12.15 -8.41 -22.89
CA ASN A 578 -12.20 -9.27 -21.70
C ASN A 578 -12.01 -10.79 -22.00
N LEU A 579 -10.83 -11.20 -22.48
CA LEU A 579 -10.50 -12.54 -22.96
C LEU A 579 -10.54 -13.59 -21.85
N ALA A 580 -10.29 -13.18 -20.61
CA ALA A 580 -10.46 -14.04 -19.43
C ALA A 580 -11.94 -14.36 -19.13
N GLY A 581 -12.88 -13.67 -19.78
CA GLY A 581 -14.30 -13.99 -19.75
C GLY A 581 -15.19 -12.86 -19.20
N ILE A 582 -16.44 -12.93 -19.64
CA ILE A 582 -17.57 -12.17 -19.11
C ILE A 582 -18.58 -13.19 -18.62
N ALA A 583 -18.69 -13.36 -17.31
CA ALA A 583 -19.48 -14.43 -16.71
C ALA A 583 -20.57 -13.87 -15.81
N ASN A 584 -21.80 -14.33 -16.02
CA ASN A 584 -22.93 -14.05 -15.14
C ASN A 584 -23.64 -15.35 -14.79
N TYR A 585 -23.81 -15.61 -13.50
CA TYR A 585 -24.57 -16.75 -12.99
C TYR A 585 -26.01 -16.38 -12.58
N THR A 586 -26.48 -15.16 -12.89
CA THR A 586 -27.86 -14.70 -12.63
C THR A 586 -28.75 -14.69 -13.87
N THR A 587 -28.43 -13.90 -14.91
CA THR A 587 -29.37 -13.54 -15.98
C THR A 587 -28.71 -13.24 -17.33
N THR A 588 -28.26 -12.02 -17.61
CA THR A 588 -27.80 -11.63 -18.96
C THR A 588 -26.34 -11.18 -18.97
N THR A 589 -25.68 -11.48 -20.09
CA THR A 589 -24.33 -11.06 -20.42
C THR A 589 -24.33 -10.37 -21.78
N GLY A 590 -23.44 -9.40 -21.97
CA GLY A 590 -23.14 -8.85 -23.29
C GLY A 590 -21.66 -8.48 -23.41
N ARG A 591 -21.10 -8.56 -24.62
CA ARG A 591 -19.68 -8.20 -24.81
C ARG A 591 -19.41 -6.73 -24.47
N ILE A 592 -20.35 -5.84 -24.77
CA ILE A 592 -20.27 -4.41 -24.43
C ILE A 592 -21.15 -4.11 -23.23
N ILE A 593 -22.45 -4.44 -23.32
CA ILE A 593 -23.48 -4.04 -22.36
C ILE A 593 -24.27 -5.25 -21.88
N GLY A 594 -24.39 -5.44 -20.57
CA GLY A 594 -25.18 -6.54 -19.98
C GLY A 594 -26.69 -6.37 -20.15
N ASN A 595 -27.19 -5.15 -19.92
CA ASN A 595 -28.57 -4.74 -20.24
C ASN A 595 -28.61 -3.30 -20.75
N ASN A 596 -29.29 -3.11 -21.88
CA ASN A 596 -29.43 -1.83 -22.54
C ASN A 596 -30.88 -1.37 -22.45
N ASP A 597 -31.15 -0.25 -21.77
CA ASP A 597 -32.50 0.33 -21.76
C ASP A 597 -32.91 0.70 -23.21
N GLY A 598 -34.14 0.41 -23.60
CA GLY A 598 -34.60 0.46 -25.00
C GLY A 598 -34.67 1.86 -25.62
N SER A 599 -34.30 2.91 -24.87
CA SER A 599 -34.28 4.32 -25.31
C SER A 599 -32.88 4.88 -25.55
N THR A 600 -31.86 4.04 -25.45
CA THR A 600 -30.43 4.41 -25.43
C THR A 600 -29.78 4.49 -26.81
N THR A 601 -28.61 5.14 -26.90
CA THR A 601 -27.81 5.20 -28.13
C THR A 601 -26.48 4.49 -27.95
N THR A 602 -26.23 3.43 -28.71
CA THR A 602 -24.98 2.67 -28.70
C THR A 602 -24.35 2.66 -30.09
N THR A 603 -23.15 3.24 -30.26
CA THR A 603 -22.54 3.39 -31.59
C THR A 603 -21.02 3.24 -31.55
N GLY A 604 -20.43 2.62 -32.57
CA GLY A 604 -18.97 2.54 -32.72
C GLY A 604 -18.28 1.61 -31.71
N ASN A 605 -19.04 0.82 -30.96
CA ASN A 605 -18.48 -0.11 -29.99
C ASN A 605 -18.00 -1.40 -30.67
N MET A 606 -16.83 -1.87 -30.26
CA MET A 606 -16.21 -3.08 -30.78
C MET A 606 -15.87 -4.04 -29.64
N ALA A 607 -15.91 -5.34 -29.92
CA ALA A 607 -15.54 -6.37 -28.96
C ALA A 607 -14.57 -7.36 -29.59
N HIS A 608 -13.63 -7.89 -28.80
CA HIS A 608 -12.77 -8.96 -29.27
C HIS A 608 -13.62 -10.19 -29.63
N PRO A 609 -13.45 -10.78 -30.83
CA PRO A 609 -14.30 -11.88 -31.32
C PRO A 609 -14.12 -13.21 -30.57
N GLU A 610 -13.16 -13.28 -29.65
CA GLU A 610 -12.79 -14.50 -28.91
C GLU A 610 -13.10 -14.37 -27.42
N ILE A 611 -13.84 -13.32 -27.02
CA ILE A 611 -14.39 -13.27 -25.66
C ILE A 611 -15.29 -14.52 -25.48
N PRO A 612 -15.03 -15.36 -24.47
CA PRO A 612 -15.81 -16.57 -24.26
C PRO A 612 -17.31 -16.28 -24.08
N GLY A 613 -18.16 -16.95 -24.87
CA GLY A 613 -19.61 -16.82 -24.78
C GLY A 613 -20.30 -17.10 -26.12
N GLU A 614 -21.62 -17.25 -26.08
CA GLU A 614 -22.47 -17.31 -27.28
C GLU A 614 -23.06 -15.91 -27.52
N TRP A 615 -22.52 -15.19 -28.50
CA TRP A 615 -22.89 -13.81 -28.77
C TRP A 615 -23.79 -13.73 -30.00
N ASP A 616 -24.95 -13.12 -29.84
CA ASP A 616 -25.85 -12.84 -30.96
C ASP A 616 -25.38 -11.61 -31.77
N ALA A 617 -26.03 -11.37 -32.91
CA ALA A 617 -25.69 -10.24 -33.78
C ALA A 617 -26.21 -8.88 -33.28
N GLN A 618 -26.68 -8.76 -32.02
CA GLN A 618 -27.16 -7.47 -31.49
C GLN A 618 -25.98 -6.53 -31.23
N THR A 619 -25.77 -5.58 -32.12
CA THR A 619 -24.65 -4.63 -32.03
C THR A 619 -24.71 -3.70 -30.82
N GLU A 620 -25.90 -3.51 -30.22
CA GLU A 620 -26.07 -2.64 -29.05
C GLU A 620 -25.45 -3.24 -27.78
N THR A 621 -25.69 -4.52 -27.53
CA THR A 621 -25.18 -5.27 -26.36
C THR A 621 -23.83 -5.92 -26.64
N ASN A 622 -23.58 -6.35 -27.89
CA ASN A 622 -22.41 -7.14 -28.24
C ASN A 622 -21.37 -6.42 -29.11
N GLY A 623 -21.68 -5.24 -29.67
CA GLY A 623 -20.75 -4.52 -30.54
C GLY A 623 -20.40 -5.28 -31.81
N SER A 624 -19.66 -4.63 -32.71
CA SER A 624 -19.05 -5.31 -33.86
C SER A 624 -17.76 -6.03 -33.47
N ASP A 625 -17.35 -7.04 -34.24
CA ASP A 625 -16.08 -7.69 -34.00
C ASP A 625 -14.90 -6.73 -34.24
N TRP A 626 -13.96 -6.72 -33.31
CA TRP A 626 -12.71 -5.99 -33.44
C TRP A 626 -11.78 -6.70 -34.42
N ASN A 627 -11.22 -5.94 -35.36
CA ASN A 627 -10.40 -6.45 -36.46
C ASN A 627 -8.88 -6.40 -36.16
N TYR A 628 -8.50 -6.15 -34.89
CA TYR A 628 -7.11 -6.04 -34.43
C TYR A 628 -6.30 -4.86 -34.98
N LEU A 629 -6.88 -4.04 -35.86
CA LEU A 629 -6.19 -2.96 -36.59
C LEU A 629 -6.77 -1.57 -36.30
N THR A 630 -8.07 -1.49 -36.00
CA THR A 630 -8.77 -0.20 -35.80
C THR A 630 -9.13 0.00 -34.34
N ILE A 631 -8.71 1.13 -33.78
CA ILE A 631 -9.15 1.60 -32.46
C ILE A 631 -10.33 2.56 -32.64
N PRO A 632 -11.46 2.39 -31.92
CA PRO A 632 -12.68 3.15 -32.18
C PRO A 632 -12.69 4.60 -31.60
N PHE A 633 -11.59 5.08 -31.02
CA PHE A 633 -11.56 6.32 -30.22
C PHE A 633 -11.52 7.60 -31.08
N ASN A 634 -12.25 8.64 -30.66
CA ASN A 634 -12.28 9.96 -31.34
C ASN A 634 -12.66 11.09 -30.35
N PRO A 635 -11.89 12.21 -30.26
CA PRO A 635 -10.68 12.54 -31.03
C PRO A 635 -9.45 11.75 -30.60
N ALA A 636 -8.55 11.52 -31.56
CA ALA A 636 -7.30 10.77 -31.35
C ALA A 636 -6.33 11.46 -30.38
N ASP A 637 -6.54 12.72 -30.00
CA ASP A 637 -5.53 13.51 -29.29
C ASP A 637 -5.34 13.08 -27.82
N ALA A 638 -6.36 12.51 -27.18
CA ALA A 638 -6.27 11.96 -25.81
C ALA A 638 -5.41 10.69 -25.73
N TRP A 639 -5.23 10.01 -26.86
CA TRP A 639 -4.57 8.73 -26.97
C TRP A 639 -3.26 8.86 -27.78
N ASP A 640 -2.26 8.08 -27.42
CA ASP A 640 -1.11 7.83 -28.28
C ASP A 640 -1.37 6.58 -29.12
N LEU A 641 -1.56 6.81 -30.42
CA LEU A 641 -1.82 5.78 -31.43
C LEU A 641 -0.60 5.55 -32.33
N THR A 642 0.57 6.11 -32.00
CA THR A 642 1.75 6.05 -32.87
C THR A 642 2.41 4.67 -32.88
N ASP A 643 2.30 3.92 -31.79
CA ASP A 643 2.78 2.55 -31.68
C ASP A 643 1.68 1.55 -32.01
N ASN A 644 1.80 0.90 -33.19
CA ASN A 644 0.85 -0.10 -33.67
C ASN A 644 1.15 -1.52 -33.17
N THR A 645 2.04 -1.69 -32.19
CA THR A 645 2.38 -2.99 -31.60
C THR A 645 1.74 -3.23 -30.23
N GLN A 646 1.11 -2.21 -29.63
CA GLN A 646 0.44 -2.26 -28.33
C GLN A 646 -0.90 -1.51 -28.35
N LEU A 647 -1.72 -1.72 -27.31
CA LEU A 647 -2.90 -0.90 -27.10
C LEU A 647 -2.52 0.58 -26.85
N PRO A 648 -3.40 1.52 -27.22
CA PRO A 648 -3.17 2.94 -27.02
C PRO A 648 -2.91 3.32 -25.58
N LYS A 649 -2.07 4.33 -25.38
CA LYS A 649 -1.78 4.91 -24.06
C LYS A 649 -2.39 6.29 -23.92
N LEU A 650 -2.80 6.66 -22.72
CA LEU A 650 -3.39 7.97 -22.41
C LEU A 650 -2.36 9.07 -22.30
N LYS A 651 -2.69 10.24 -22.83
CA LYS A 651 -2.01 11.52 -22.55
C LYS A 651 -2.76 12.28 -21.47
N LYS A 652 -2.02 13.07 -20.69
CA LYS A 652 -2.60 13.97 -19.69
C LYS A 652 -3.36 15.09 -20.39
N ILE A 653 -4.54 15.41 -19.88
CA ILE A 653 -5.24 16.65 -20.24
C ILE A 653 -4.78 17.78 -19.32
N ASN A 654 -4.45 18.92 -19.88
CA ASN A 654 -4.05 20.12 -19.14
C ASN A 654 -5.27 21.00 -18.81
N ASP A 655 -5.07 22.01 -17.97
CA ASP A 655 -6.12 22.97 -17.59
C ASP A 655 -6.69 23.78 -18.79
N ASP A 656 -5.91 23.93 -19.87
CA ASP A 656 -6.34 24.61 -21.11
C ASP A 656 -7.13 23.69 -22.06
N GLY A 657 -7.31 22.42 -21.70
CA GLY A 657 -8.00 21.40 -22.50
C GLY A 657 -7.13 20.74 -23.57
N ASN A 658 -5.87 21.14 -23.73
CA ASN A 658 -4.93 20.47 -24.62
C ASN A 658 -4.29 19.24 -23.95
N TYR A 659 -3.74 18.34 -24.76
CA TYR A 659 -3.05 17.16 -24.28
C TYR A 659 -1.54 17.38 -24.23
N SER A 660 -0.88 16.86 -23.19
CA SER A 660 0.57 16.99 -22.99
C SER A 660 1.27 15.63 -22.98
N GLU A 661 2.08 15.38 -21.96
CA GLU A 661 2.84 14.15 -21.76
C GLU A 661 1.94 12.95 -21.45
N MET A 662 2.52 11.76 -21.47
CA MET A 662 1.81 10.52 -21.14
C MET A 662 1.39 10.50 -19.68
N VAL A 663 0.23 9.91 -19.39
CA VAL A 663 -0.11 9.51 -18.01
C VAL A 663 0.92 8.47 -17.57
N ALA A 664 1.48 8.64 -16.36
CA ALA A 664 2.52 7.76 -15.84
C ALA A 664 1.98 6.35 -15.51
N ASN A 665 2.89 5.38 -15.38
CA ASN A 665 2.62 4.03 -14.87
C ASN A 665 1.58 3.20 -15.64
N GLN A 666 1.39 3.51 -16.92
CA GLN A 666 0.51 2.72 -17.80
C GLN A 666 1.15 1.37 -18.15
N PRO A 667 0.40 0.25 -18.08
CA PRO A 667 0.88 -1.04 -18.54
C PRO A 667 1.17 -1.04 -20.05
N ASN A 668 2.18 -1.82 -20.44
CA ASN A 668 2.38 -2.18 -21.85
C ASN A 668 1.49 -3.38 -22.16
N ILE A 669 0.55 -3.23 -23.10
CA ILE A 669 -0.36 -4.30 -23.51
C ILE A 669 -0.15 -4.57 -25.00
N PRO A 670 0.74 -5.52 -25.37
CA PRO A 670 1.04 -5.78 -26.78
C PRO A 670 -0.18 -6.33 -27.54
N LEU A 671 -0.41 -5.89 -28.78
CA LEU A 671 -1.55 -6.35 -29.57
C LEU A 671 -1.48 -7.85 -29.90
N HIS A 672 -0.29 -8.42 -30.01
CA HIS A 672 -0.13 -9.86 -30.27
C HIS A 672 -0.64 -10.71 -29.09
N THR A 673 -0.63 -10.20 -27.85
CA THR A 673 -1.20 -10.94 -26.70
C THR A 673 -2.73 -10.95 -26.70
N LEU A 674 -3.34 -10.19 -27.60
CA LEU A 674 -4.78 -10.11 -27.84
C LEU A 674 -5.12 -10.76 -29.19
N GLN A 675 -4.32 -11.68 -29.70
CA GLN A 675 -4.57 -12.38 -30.96
C GLN A 675 -4.32 -13.86 -30.76
N SER A 676 -5.15 -14.70 -31.38
CA SER A 676 -4.87 -16.12 -31.45
C SER A 676 -4.07 -16.46 -32.70
N PHE A 677 -3.06 -17.30 -32.51
CA PHE A 677 -2.17 -17.80 -33.56
C PHE A 677 -2.32 -19.31 -33.71
N THR A 678 -2.24 -19.77 -34.96
CA THR A 678 -2.38 -21.19 -35.28
C THR A 678 -1.04 -21.89 -35.07
N ILE A 679 -1.07 -23.05 -34.42
CA ILE A 679 0.09 -23.92 -34.22
C ILE A 679 -0.03 -25.13 -35.13
N THR A 680 0.83 -25.24 -36.13
CA THR A 680 0.82 -26.31 -37.14
C THR A 680 2.05 -27.18 -37.00
N PHE A 681 1.86 -28.48 -37.03
CA PHE A 681 2.94 -29.46 -37.09
C PHE A 681 2.46 -30.81 -37.61
N ASP A 682 3.36 -31.59 -38.17
CA ASP A 682 3.09 -32.96 -38.59
C ASP A 682 3.65 -33.97 -37.58
N THR A 683 3.08 -35.18 -37.58
CA THR A 683 3.64 -36.28 -36.79
C THR A 683 4.93 -36.78 -37.46
N PRO A 684 6.10 -36.73 -36.81
CA PRO A 684 7.34 -37.24 -37.39
C PRO A 684 7.28 -38.74 -37.66
N GLU A 685 7.80 -39.18 -38.81
CA GLU A 685 8.09 -40.60 -39.01
C GLU A 685 9.22 -41.05 -38.08
N ASN A 686 9.05 -42.21 -37.42
CA ASN A 686 10.04 -42.82 -36.51
C ASN A 686 10.36 -41.99 -35.25
N GLY A 687 9.40 -41.22 -34.73
CA GLY A 687 9.51 -40.53 -33.45
C GLY A 687 8.20 -39.92 -32.98
N THR A 688 8.28 -39.04 -31.99
CA THR A 688 7.15 -38.29 -31.44
C THR A 688 7.46 -36.81 -31.37
N LEU A 689 6.45 -35.97 -31.59
CA LEU A 689 6.50 -34.53 -31.35
C LEU A 689 5.36 -34.19 -30.39
N THR A 690 5.70 -33.54 -29.28
CA THR A 690 4.72 -33.05 -28.30
C THR A 690 4.87 -31.54 -28.14
N VAL A 691 3.76 -30.83 -28.21
CA VAL A 691 3.67 -29.39 -27.97
C VAL A 691 2.74 -29.19 -26.78
N ASN A 692 3.26 -28.65 -25.69
CA ASN A 692 2.49 -28.45 -24.45
C ASN A 692 2.56 -26.99 -24.01
N GLN A 693 1.48 -26.48 -23.43
CA GLN A 693 1.51 -25.22 -22.70
C GLN A 693 2.31 -25.35 -21.38
N GLU A 694 2.66 -24.22 -20.74
CA GLU A 694 3.38 -24.17 -19.46
C GLU A 694 2.72 -24.99 -18.33
N ASN A 695 1.40 -25.21 -18.39
CA ASN A 695 0.65 -26.04 -17.44
C ASN A 695 0.54 -27.54 -17.83
N ASN A 696 1.34 -28.00 -18.78
CA ASN A 696 1.31 -29.35 -19.39
C ASN A 696 0.01 -29.71 -20.13
N THR A 697 -0.79 -28.73 -20.55
CA THR A 697 -1.93 -28.98 -21.43
C THR A 697 -1.42 -29.21 -22.86
N PRO A 698 -1.73 -30.36 -23.49
CA PRO A 698 -1.28 -30.63 -24.85
C PRO A 698 -1.99 -29.75 -25.89
N ILE A 699 -1.23 -29.35 -26.91
CA ILE A 699 -1.70 -28.63 -28.09
C ILE A 699 -1.72 -29.60 -29.27
N SER A 700 -2.82 -29.63 -30.00
CA SER A 700 -2.95 -30.37 -31.26
C SER A 700 -2.58 -29.50 -32.45
N SER A 701 -2.12 -30.14 -33.53
CA SER A 701 -1.84 -29.42 -34.78
C SER A 701 -3.13 -28.82 -35.35
N GLY A 702 -3.07 -27.53 -35.71
CA GLY A 702 -4.20 -26.72 -36.13
C GLY A 702 -4.90 -25.96 -35.00
N ASP A 703 -4.54 -26.21 -33.73
CA ASP A 703 -5.12 -25.47 -32.61
C ASP A 703 -4.69 -24.00 -32.64
N LYS A 704 -5.60 -23.14 -32.17
CA LYS A 704 -5.35 -21.70 -31.98
C LYS A 704 -5.03 -21.42 -30.52
N VAL A 705 -3.97 -20.65 -30.29
CA VAL A 705 -3.53 -20.25 -28.94
C VAL A 705 -3.30 -18.74 -28.90
N LEU A 706 -3.65 -18.10 -27.78
CA LEU A 706 -3.41 -16.66 -27.59
C LEU A 706 -1.92 -16.34 -27.62
N GLY A 707 -1.53 -15.23 -28.23
CA GLY A 707 -0.17 -14.72 -28.16
C GLY A 707 0.25 -14.43 -26.72
N GLY A 708 1.54 -14.54 -26.45
CA GLY A 708 2.10 -14.56 -25.11
C GLY A 708 2.05 -15.93 -24.43
N THR A 709 1.27 -16.89 -24.95
CA THR A 709 1.28 -18.28 -24.44
C THR A 709 2.68 -18.88 -24.61
N LYS A 710 3.20 -19.50 -23.56
CA LYS A 710 4.47 -20.24 -23.60
C LYS A 710 4.22 -21.71 -23.93
N LEU A 711 4.94 -22.21 -24.92
CA LEU A 711 4.87 -23.58 -25.42
C LEU A 711 6.21 -24.27 -25.19
N THR A 712 6.19 -25.50 -24.68
CA THR A 712 7.33 -26.41 -24.66
C THR A 712 7.20 -27.38 -25.82
N ILE A 713 8.20 -27.41 -26.71
CA ILE A 713 8.20 -28.26 -27.91
C ILE A 713 9.26 -29.35 -27.71
N THR A 714 8.83 -30.61 -27.65
CA THR A 714 9.72 -31.75 -27.44
C THR A 714 9.60 -32.73 -28.59
N ALA A 715 10.73 -33.07 -29.19
CA ALA A 715 10.87 -34.09 -30.22
C ALA A 715 11.72 -35.25 -29.68
N GLU A 716 11.21 -36.48 -29.81
CA GLU A 716 11.93 -37.69 -29.41
C GLU A 716 11.99 -38.68 -30.58
N ALA A 717 13.16 -39.29 -30.80
CA ALA A 717 13.33 -40.30 -31.84
C ALA A 717 13.08 -41.70 -31.29
N SER A 718 12.47 -42.57 -32.11
CA SER A 718 12.29 -43.99 -31.80
C SER A 718 13.63 -44.73 -31.77
N GLU A 719 13.64 -45.92 -31.17
CA GLU A 719 14.84 -46.77 -31.10
C GLU A 719 15.46 -47.01 -32.48
N GLY A 720 16.77 -46.79 -32.62
CA GLY A 720 17.50 -46.86 -33.90
C GLY A 720 17.51 -45.57 -34.73
N TYR A 721 16.86 -44.49 -34.27
CA TYR A 721 16.81 -43.19 -34.94
C TYR A 721 17.31 -42.05 -34.03
N GLN A 722 17.61 -40.89 -34.60
CA GLN A 722 17.99 -39.65 -33.90
C GLN A 722 17.26 -38.45 -34.48
N VAL A 723 16.95 -37.46 -33.64
CA VAL A 723 16.43 -36.16 -34.10
C VAL A 723 17.58 -35.44 -34.82
N ASN A 724 17.45 -35.28 -36.13
CA ASN A 724 18.46 -34.62 -36.95
C ASN A 724 18.28 -33.10 -36.93
N GLU A 725 17.03 -32.64 -37.01
CA GLU A 725 16.69 -31.22 -37.05
C GLU A 725 15.30 -30.98 -36.46
N LEU A 726 15.16 -29.92 -35.68
CA LEU A 726 13.88 -29.37 -35.22
C LEU A 726 13.85 -27.89 -35.60
N LEU A 727 12.85 -27.50 -36.38
CA LEU A 727 12.66 -26.14 -36.87
C LEU A 727 11.33 -25.59 -36.34
N VAL A 728 11.34 -24.34 -35.91
CA VAL A 728 10.16 -23.54 -35.62
C VAL A 728 10.19 -22.34 -36.58
N ASN A 729 9.17 -22.17 -37.41
CA ASN A 729 9.11 -21.13 -38.45
C ASN A 729 10.37 -21.10 -39.33
N SER A 730 10.87 -22.27 -39.73
CA SER A 730 12.12 -22.44 -40.51
C SER A 730 13.41 -22.01 -39.80
N THR A 731 13.39 -21.84 -38.48
CA THR A 731 14.58 -21.52 -37.68
C THR A 731 14.91 -22.69 -36.73
N PRO A 732 16.20 -23.08 -36.58
CA PRO A 732 16.60 -24.13 -35.65
C PRO A 732 16.11 -23.87 -34.23
N PHE A 733 15.56 -24.90 -33.61
CA PHE A 733 15.01 -24.87 -32.26
C PHE A 733 15.49 -26.09 -31.46
N THR A 734 15.81 -25.91 -30.18
CA THR A 734 16.24 -27.02 -29.33
C THR A 734 15.03 -27.72 -28.73
N SER A 735 14.99 -29.05 -28.85
CA SER A 735 13.94 -29.84 -28.20
C SER A 735 13.97 -29.64 -26.68
N GLY A 736 12.82 -29.31 -26.09
CA GLY A 736 12.66 -29.01 -24.67
C GLY A 736 12.70 -27.52 -24.32
N ASP A 737 13.11 -26.65 -25.25
CA ASP A 737 13.11 -25.20 -25.03
C ASP A 737 11.67 -24.64 -25.02
N VAL A 738 11.52 -23.46 -24.40
CA VAL A 738 10.25 -22.72 -24.31
C VAL A 738 10.16 -21.67 -25.41
N LEU A 739 9.07 -21.70 -26.18
CA LEU A 739 8.71 -20.72 -27.19
C LEU A 739 7.54 -19.86 -26.69
N THR A 740 7.67 -18.54 -26.74
CA THR A 740 6.53 -17.62 -26.53
C THR A 740 5.84 -17.34 -27.87
N VAL A 741 4.54 -17.58 -27.95
CA VAL A 741 3.76 -17.39 -29.19
C VAL A 741 3.61 -15.89 -29.48
N SER A 742 4.04 -15.45 -30.65
CA SER A 742 3.86 -14.07 -31.13
C SER A 742 3.40 -13.97 -32.58
N SER A 743 3.28 -15.11 -33.26
CA SER A 743 2.84 -15.26 -34.65
C SER A 743 2.32 -16.69 -34.84
N ASN A 744 1.76 -17.01 -36.02
CA ASN A 744 1.54 -18.40 -36.40
C ASN A 744 2.86 -19.18 -36.30
N ILE A 745 2.76 -20.42 -35.84
CA ILE A 745 3.91 -21.29 -35.59
C ILE A 745 3.77 -22.54 -36.46
N ASP A 746 4.77 -22.78 -37.30
CA ASP A 746 4.92 -24.02 -38.06
C ASP A 746 6.15 -24.77 -37.54
N ILE A 747 5.95 -25.99 -37.03
CA ILE A 747 7.00 -26.84 -36.46
C ILE A 747 7.28 -27.99 -37.42
N ALA A 748 8.55 -28.14 -37.79
CA ALA A 748 9.01 -29.25 -38.63
C ALA A 748 10.13 -30.00 -37.91
N VAL A 749 10.06 -31.32 -37.91
CA VAL A 749 11.06 -32.18 -37.29
C VAL A 749 11.52 -33.25 -38.29
N THR A 750 12.84 -33.37 -38.43
CA THR A 750 13.47 -34.37 -39.29
C THR A 750 14.17 -35.40 -38.41
N ILE A 751 13.77 -36.67 -38.54
CA ILE A 751 14.34 -37.80 -37.80
C ILE A 751 15.05 -38.74 -38.79
N THR A 752 16.31 -39.09 -38.50
CA THR A 752 17.13 -39.95 -39.36
C THR A 752 17.59 -41.21 -38.64
N LYS A 753 17.81 -42.30 -39.38
CA LYS A 753 18.33 -43.56 -38.81
C LYS A 753 19.75 -43.32 -38.28
N LYS A 754 20.07 -43.82 -37.07
CA LYS A 754 21.43 -43.74 -36.52
C LYS A 754 22.42 -44.46 -37.45
N PRO A 755 23.60 -43.89 -37.73
CA PRO A 755 24.60 -44.55 -38.55
C PRO A 755 25.04 -45.88 -37.92
N GLU A 756 25.13 -46.94 -38.72
CA GLU A 756 25.60 -48.26 -38.26
C GLU A 756 27.09 -48.16 -37.88
N PRO A 757 27.52 -48.76 -36.75
CA PRO A 757 28.91 -48.70 -36.31
C PRO A 757 29.80 -49.38 -37.36
N THR A 758 30.78 -48.64 -37.89
CA THR A 758 31.78 -49.19 -38.81
C THR A 758 32.71 -50.17 -38.07
N PRO A 759 33.00 -51.37 -38.62
CA PRO A 759 33.85 -52.35 -37.97
C PRO A 759 35.34 -51.99 -38.10
N ASP A 760 36.04 -51.90 -36.97
CA ASP A 760 37.50 -51.84 -36.91
C ASP A 760 38.10 -53.28 -36.97
N PRO A 761 39.27 -53.51 -37.60
CA PRO A 761 39.79 -54.85 -37.88
C PRO A 761 40.53 -55.51 -36.69
N ASP A 762 40.37 -56.83 -36.64
CA ASP A 762 40.63 -57.83 -35.58
C ASP A 762 42.12 -58.01 -35.12
N PRO A 763 42.39 -58.30 -33.83
CA PRO A 763 43.66 -58.82 -33.30
C PRO A 763 43.68 -60.37 -33.05
N ASP A 764 44.84 -61.02 -33.28
CA ASP A 764 45.12 -62.48 -33.12
C ASP A 764 45.50 -62.88 -31.64
N PRO A 765 45.64 -64.17 -31.19
CA PRO A 765 44.69 -64.82 -30.27
C PRO A 765 45.28 -65.36 -28.91
N THR A 766 44.55 -65.07 -27.82
CA THR A 766 44.23 -65.91 -26.61
C THR A 766 45.30 -66.34 -25.57
N PRO A 767 44.93 -66.38 -24.25
CA PRO A 767 44.32 -67.60 -23.64
C PRO A 767 43.12 -67.36 -22.67
N LYS A 768 42.42 -68.47 -22.34
CA LYS A 768 41.04 -68.67 -21.84
C LYS A 768 40.87 -68.62 -20.29
N PRO A 769 39.63 -68.78 -19.74
CA PRO A 769 38.63 -67.79 -19.36
C PRO A 769 38.53 -67.53 -17.83
N ASP A 770 38.15 -66.32 -17.41
CA ASP A 770 37.56 -66.05 -16.08
C ASP A 770 36.79 -64.71 -16.12
N PRO A 771 35.88 -64.46 -15.15
CA PRO A 771 34.51 -64.01 -15.35
C PRO A 771 34.40 -62.66 -16.05
N ASP A 772 33.38 -62.55 -16.91
CA ASP A 772 32.95 -61.31 -17.55
C ASP A 772 32.96 -60.17 -16.52
N PRO A 773 33.72 -59.07 -16.73
CA PRO A 773 33.67 -57.95 -15.82
C PRO A 773 32.22 -57.49 -15.78
N THR A 774 31.63 -57.49 -14.58
CA THR A 774 30.39 -56.75 -14.34
C THR A 774 30.50 -55.41 -15.07
N PRO A 775 29.50 -55.01 -15.89
CA PRO A 775 29.59 -53.78 -16.67
C PRO A 775 30.08 -52.69 -15.74
N THR A 776 31.19 -52.04 -16.09
CA THR A 776 31.74 -50.97 -15.28
C THR A 776 30.68 -49.88 -15.28
N VAL A 777 29.90 -49.82 -14.20
CA VAL A 777 28.76 -48.91 -14.10
C VAL A 777 29.35 -47.51 -14.00
N TYR A 778 29.00 -46.60 -14.90
CA TYR A 778 29.36 -45.19 -14.76
C TYR A 778 28.20 -44.42 -14.14
N HIS A 779 28.53 -43.38 -13.41
CA HIS A 779 27.57 -42.46 -12.83
C HIS A 779 27.96 -41.04 -13.18
N ILE A 780 26.97 -40.23 -13.51
CA ILE A 780 27.18 -38.82 -13.85
C ILE A 780 27.42 -38.02 -12.58
N VAL A 781 28.49 -37.23 -12.56
CA VAL A 781 28.70 -36.16 -11.59
C VAL A 781 28.49 -34.82 -12.27
N THR A 782 27.51 -34.05 -11.81
CA THR A 782 27.17 -32.75 -12.38
C THR A 782 27.80 -31.63 -11.55
N LEU A 783 28.68 -30.85 -12.17
CA LEU A 783 29.24 -29.62 -11.61
C LEU A 783 28.40 -28.40 -12.07
N PRO A 784 27.89 -27.57 -11.16
CA PRO A 784 27.02 -26.45 -11.50
C PRO A 784 27.83 -25.27 -12.05
N GLN A 785 27.24 -24.54 -13.00
CA GLN A 785 27.75 -23.23 -13.38
C GLN A 785 27.25 -22.21 -12.35
N ILE A 786 28.18 -21.45 -11.76
CA ILE A 786 27.90 -20.56 -10.65
C ILE A 786 28.51 -19.18 -10.89
N GLU A 787 27.77 -18.12 -10.55
CA GLU A 787 28.25 -16.75 -10.67
C GLU A 787 29.30 -16.46 -9.58
N GLY A 788 30.44 -15.88 -9.96
CA GLY A 788 31.48 -15.43 -9.03
C GLY A 788 32.54 -16.46 -8.66
N ALA A 789 32.52 -17.66 -9.26
CA ALA A 789 33.61 -18.62 -9.15
C ALA A 789 33.69 -19.56 -10.35
N THR A 790 34.88 -20.13 -10.56
CA THR A 790 35.15 -21.11 -11.62
C THR A 790 35.57 -22.45 -11.02
N THR A 791 35.11 -23.54 -11.65
CA THR A 791 35.53 -24.90 -11.29
C THR A 791 36.51 -25.47 -12.31
N ASP A 792 37.40 -26.35 -11.84
CA ASP A 792 38.30 -27.15 -12.69
C ASP A 792 38.19 -28.64 -12.30
N PRO A 793 37.60 -29.51 -13.14
CA PRO A 793 37.14 -29.22 -14.50
C PRO A 793 35.91 -28.29 -14.52
N VAL A 794 35.66 -27.64 -15.66
CA VAL A 794 34.61 -26.60 -15.80
C VAL A 794 33.21 -27.12 -15.49
N ALA A 795 32.23 -26.24 -15.27
CA ALA A 795 30.85 -26.67 -15.04
C ALA A 795 30.34 -27.58 -16.18
N GLY A 796 29.65 -28.66 -15.83
CA GLY A 796 29.24 -29.69 -16.78
C GLY A 796 29.04 -31.07 -16.14
N GLU A 797 28.70 -32.04 -16.98
CA GLU A 797 28.47 -33.43 -16.58
C GLU A 797 29.69 -34.30 -16.87
N TYR A 798 30.09 -35.12 -15.89
CA TYR A 798 31.27 -35.96 -15.96
C TYR A 798 30.93 -37.42 -15.67
N GLU A 799 31.28 -38.34 -16.56
CA GLU A 799 31.15 -39.77 -16.32
C GLU A 799 32.25 -40.26 -15.37
N VAL A 800 31.84 -40.83 -14.24
CA VAL A 800 32.74 -41.35 -13.21
C VAL A 800 32.43 -42.82 -12.97
N GLU A 801 33.46 -43.65 -13.03
CA GLU A 801 33.36 -45.09 -12.79
C GLU A 801 32.78 -45.37 -11.38
N ALA A 802 31.89 -46.36 -11.27
CA ALA A 802 31.25 -46.71 -10.02
C ALA A 802 32.29 -47.07 -8.96
N TRP A 803 32.09 -46.55 -7.75
CA TRP A 803 32.99 -46.64 -6.60
C TRP A 803 34.30 -45.83 -6.69
N SER A 804 34.59 -45.16 -7.81
CA SER A 804 35.72 -44.24 -7.94
C SER A 804 35.46 -42.87 -7.28
N SER A 805 36.48 -42.01 -7.27
CA SER A 805 36.41 -40.65 -6.74
C SER A 805 36.37 -39.61 -7.84
N PHE A 806 35.53 -38.59 -7.69
CA PHE A 806 35.55 -37.39 -8.53
C PHE A 806 36.29 -36.27 -7.81
N ARG A 807 37.16 -35.56 -8.55
CA ARG A 807 37.96 -34.44 -8.03
C ARG A 807 37.66 -33.19 -8.84
N PHE A 808 37.50 -32.07 -8.14
CA PHE A 808 37.53 -30.76 -8.77
C PHE A 808 38.14 -29.70 -7.84
N TYR A 809 38.51 -28.56 -8.41
CA TYR A 809 38.97 -27.36 -7.72
C TYR A 809 37.96 -26.23 -7.91
N LEU A 810 37.88 -25.33 -6.93
CA LEU A 810 37.02 -24.15 -6.96
C LEU A 810 37.88 -22.91 -6.73
N THR A 811 37.81 -21.96 -7.66
CA THR A 811 38.53 -20.69 -7.59
C THR A 811 37.53 -19.55 -7.59
N LEU A 812 37.53 -18.71 -6.55
CA LEU A 812 36.67 -17.53 -6.46
C LEU A 812 37.20 -16.39 -7.33
N ASP A 813 36.28 -15.67 -7.98
CA ASP A 813 36.62 -14.42 -8.66
C ASP A 813 36.95 -13.33 -7.63
N GLU A 814 37.74 -12.32 -8.02
CA GLU A 814 38.22 -11.26 -7.11
C GLU A 814 37.08 -10.52 -6.39
N ALA A 815 35.97 -10.25 -7.10
CA ALA A 815 34.78 -9.59 -6.58
C ALA A 815 33.96 -10.45 -5.58
N TYR A 816 34.31 -11.72 -5.40
CA TYR A 816 33.64 -12.68 -4.52
C TYR A 816 34.61 -13.30 -3.50
N SER A 817 35.86 -12.83 -3.47
CA SER A 817 36.99 -13.39 -2.69
C SER A 817 36.77 -13.49 -1.18
N GLN A 818 35.79 -12.80 -0.59
CA GLN A 818 35.43 -12.91 0.83
C GLN A 818 34.40 -14.01 1.11
N SER A 819 33.90 -14.69 0.08
CA SER A 819 32.96 -15.80 0.22
C SER A 819 33.58 -16.97 1.00
N SER A 820 32.73 -17.75 1.66
CA SER A 820 33.10 -19.04 2.27
C SER A 820 32.29 -20.15 1.61
N PRO A 821 32.75 -20.70 0.47
CA PRO A 821 31.97 -21.66 -0.31
C PRO A 821 31.69 -22.93 0.49
N ILE A 822 30.46 -23.40 0.40
CA ILE A 822 30.00 -24.65 0.98
C ILE A 822 29.69 -25.58 -0.19
N VAL A 823 30.56 -26.56 -0.41
CA VAL A 823 30.35 -27.60 -1.41
C VAL A 823 29.56 -28.74 -0.78
N THR A 824 28.39 -29.04 -1.34
CA THR A 824 27.58 -30.18 -0.95
C THR A 824 27.25 -31.09 -2.14
N THR A 825 26.83 -32.31 -1.86
CA THR A 825 26.28 -33.23 -2.87
C THR A 825 24.78 -33.45 -2.62
N ASP A 826 24.05 -33.91 -3.63
CA ASP A 826 22.66 -34.38 -3.50
C ASP A 826 22.44 -35.51 -2.46
N ARG A 827 23.53 -36.12 -1.97
CA ARG A 827 23.54 -37.03 -0.80
C ARG A 827 23.52 -36.29 0.55
N SER A 828 23.42 -34.97 0.54
CA SER A 828 23.52 -34.10 1.73
C SER A 828 24.87 -34.18 2.45
N GLU A 829 25.94 -34.58 1.75
CA GLU A 829 27.31 -34.58 2.29
C GLU A 829 27.94 -33.20 2.05
N THR A 830 28.57 -32.62 3.08
CA THR A 830 29.39 -31.42 2.92
C THR A 830 30.85 -31.81 2.69
N ILE A 831 31.42 -31.39 1.57
CA ILE A 831 32.80 -31.71 1.17
C ILE A 831 33.69 -30.53 1.54
N THR A 832 34.71 -30.79 2.35
CA THR A 832 35.74 -29.79 2.67
C THR A 832 36.94 -29.96 1.73
N PRO A 833 37.56 -28.86 1.28
CA PRO A 833 38.72 -28.95 0.41
C PRO A 833 39.87 -29.59 1.17
N ARG A 834 40.60 -30.47 0.51
CA ARG A 834 41.75 -31.15 1.09
C ARG A 834 42.85 -30.14 1.40
N SER A 835 43.35 -30.13 2.63
CA SER A 835 44.32 -29.14 3.13
C SER A 835 45.67 -29.08 2.40
N SER A 836 46.05 -30.14 1.68
CA SER A 836 47.33 -30.19 0.94
C SER A 836 47.34 -29.39 -0.36
N ASP A 837 46.21 -29.31 -1.05
CA ASP A 837 46.13 -28.78 -2.43
C ASP A 837 44.79 -28.12 -2.77
N GLY A 838 43.85 -28.01 -1.84
CA GLY A 838 42.55 -27.36 -2.05
C GLY A 838 41.53 -28.20 -2.83
N ALA A 839 41.84 -29.45 -3.16
CA ALA A 839 40.96 -30.30 -3.97
C ALA A 839 39.70 -30.74 -3.20
N TYR A 840 38.53 -30.58 -3.81
CA TYR A 840 37.29 -31.19 -3.36
C TYR A 840 37.22 -32.61 -3.92
N ILE A 841 37.06 -33.62 -3.06
CA ILE A 841 37.10 -35.03 -3.45
C ILE A 841 35.83 -35.72 -2.97
N ILE A 842 35.01 -36.12 -3.93
CA ILE A 842 33.84 -36.96 -3.68
C ILE A 842 34.28 -38.40 -3.79
N LYS A 843 34.08 -39.19 -2.74
CA LYS A 843 34.49 -40.59 -2.68
C LYS A 843 33.30 -41.50 -2.93
N TYR A 844 33.55 -42.64 -3.57
CA TYR A 844 32.56 -43.70 -3.76
C TYR A 844 31.34 -43.22 -4.58
N VAL A 845 31.57 -42.77 -5.81
CA VAL A 845 30.49 -42.43 -6.74
C VAL A 845 29.76 -43.72 -7.16
N ARG A 846 28.61 -44.02 -6.58
CA ARG A 846 27.86 -45.29 -6.75
C ARG A 846 26.41 -45.12 -7.27
N GLN A 847 26.08 -43.87 -7.61
CA GLN A 847 24.85 -43.39 -8.26
C GLN A 847 25.17 -41.98 -8.78
N PRO A 848 24.38 -41.39 -9.70
CA PRO A 848 24.55 -40.00 -10.12
C PRO A 848 24.65 -39.06 -8.91
N ILE A 849 25.51 -38.04 -9.00
CA ILE A 849 25.74 -37.05 -7.94
C ILE A 849 25.69 -35.65 -8.54
N ALA A 850 24.71 -34.84 -8.16
CA ALA A 850 24.76 -33.40 -8.37
C ALA A 850 25.55 -32.72 -7.26
N ILE A 851 26.52 -31.88 -7.64
CA ILE A 851 27.27 -31.03 -6.72
C ILE A 851 26.54 -29.69 -6.61
N SER A 852 26.33 -29.19 -5.39
CA SER A 852 25.89 -27.81 -5.14
C SER A 852 27.05 -27.04 -4.52
N ILE A 853 27.29 -25.83 -5.02
CA ILE A 853 28.30 -24.91 -4.48
C ILE A 853 27.56 -23.66 -4.03
N ASP A 854 27.39 -23.55 -2.72
CA ASP A 854 26.64 -22.47 -2.08
C ASP A 854 27.56 -21.53 -1.31
N GLY A 855 27.05 -20.38 -0.84
CA GLY A 855 27.82 -19.45 -0.02
C GLY A 855 28.81 -18.57 -0.80
N ILE A 856 28.65 -18.49 -2.12
CA ILE A 856 29.34 -17.50 -2.97
C ILE A 856 28.48 -16.25 -3.02
N ILE A 857 28.99 -15.19 -2.39
CA ILE A 857 28.29 -13.92 -2.20
C ILE A 857 29.24 -12.82 -2.68
N LYS A 858 28.71 -11.89 -3.48
CA LYS A 858 29.49 -10.75 -3.96
C LYS A 858 30.02 -9.96 -2.77
N ASN A 859 31.29 -9.59 -2.81
CA ASN A 859 31.89 -8.73 -1.80
C ASN A 859 31.03 -7.47 -1.68
N PRO A 860 30.70 -7.03 -0.45
CA PRO A 860 29.94 -5.80 -0.27
C PRO A 860 30.70 -4.63 -0.90
N ASP A 861 29.99 -3.73 -1.59
CA ASP A 861 30.57 -2.46 -2.04
C ASP A 861 31.21 -1.79 -0.81
N PRO A 862 32.40 -1.17 -0.93
CA PRO A 862 33.04 -0.53 0.21
C PRO A 862 32.16 0.64 0.67
N VAL A 863 31.35 0.40 1.69
CA VAL A 863 30.43 1.38 2.25
C VAL A 863 30.85 1.75 3.65
N ALA A 864 30.89 3.06 3.88
CA ALA A 864 30.99 3.66 5.19
C ALA A 864 29.74 3.31 6.01
N ASN A 865 29.96 2.59 7.10
CA ASN A 865 29.16 2.46 8.32
C ASN A 865 27.64 2.70 8.23
N GLU A 866 26.87 1.60 8.28
CA GLU A 866 25.61 1.58 9.04
C GLU A 866 25.35 0.19 9.64
N LYS A 867 24.66 0.17 10.79
CA LYS A 867 24.61 -0.91 11.77
C LYS A 867 23.46 -1.88 11.48
N ILE A 868 23.73 -3.17 11.27
CA ILE A 868 22.74 -4.23 11.00
C ILE A 868 22.40 -5.00 12.29
N ASP A 869 21.10 -5.20 12.55
CA ASP A 869 20.57 -6.06 13.62
C ASP A 869 20.49 -7.52 13.13
N ALA A 870 21.44 -8.36 13.55
CA ALA A 870 21.69 -9.69 12.98
C ALA A 870 20.94 -10.86 13.67
N ASN A 871 19.93 -10.59 14.50
CA ASN A 871 19.37 -11.61 15.41
C ASN A 871 17.87 -11.95 15.21
N SER A 872 17.19 -11.50 14.15
CA SER A 872 15.78 -11.83 13.89
C SER A 872 15.59 -12.98 12.88
N PRO A 873 14.59 -13.85 13.06
CA PRO A 873 14.23 -14.87 12.08
C PRO A 873 13.65 -14.24 10.81
N LYS A 874 13.88 -14.89 9.66
CA LYS A 874 13.38 -14.44 8.35
C LYS A 874 12.46 -15.49 7.74
N VAL A 875 11.41 -15.03 7.06
CA VAL A 875 10.45 -15.87 6.36
C VAL A 875 10.17 -15.24 5.01
N TRP A 876 10.33 -16.01 3.92
CA TRP A 876 10.02 -15.53 2.57
C TRP A 876 9.55 -16.68 1.68
N THR A 877 8.98 -16.36 0.52
CA THR A 877 8.51 -17.35 -0.45
C THR A 877 9.22 -17.17 -1.80
N LYS A 878 9.56 -18.28 -2.45
CA LYS A 878 10.16 -18.30 -3.79
C LYS A 878 9.76 -19.61 -4.49
N ASP A 879 9.32 -19.53 -5.75
CA ASP A 879 9.00 -20.68 -6.62
C ASP A 879 8.05 -21.72 -5.98
N SER A 880 6.97 -21.27 -5.33
CA SER A 880 6.01 -22.08 -4.56
C SER A 880 6.55 -22.79 -3.30
N TYR A 881 7.72 -22.38 -2.81
CA TYR A 881 8.28 -22.84 -1.53
C TYR A 881 8.32 -21.72 -0.49
N LEU A 882 8.09 -22.10 0.76
CA LEU A 882 8.31 -21.28 1.95
C LEU A 882 9.72 -21.51 2.49
N HIS A 883 10.47 -20.43 2.63
CA HIS A 883 11.79 -20.39 3.23
C HIS A 883 11.72 -19.78 4.64
N LEU A 884 12.40 -20.42 5.58
CA LEU A 884 12.51 -20.05 6.98
C LEU A 884 13.98 -19.94 7.33
N GLN A 885 14.39 -18.88 8.03
CA GLN A 885 15.71 -18.75 8.62
C GLN A 885 15.55 -18.41 10.09
N THR A 886 16.15 -19.20 10.97
CA THR A 886 16.13 -18.91 12.42
C THR A 886 17.56 -18.84 12.95
N PRO A 887 17.99 -17.71 13.55
CA PRO A 887 19.36 -17.58 14.05
C PRO A 887 19.63 -18.44 15.29
N GLN A 888 18.58 -18.89 16.00
CA GLN A 888 18.66 -19.82 17.13
C GLN A 888 17.56 -20.89 17.04
N PRO A 889 17.68 -22.04 17.74
CA PRO A 889 16.69 -23.12 17.68
C PRO A 889 15.31 -22.70 18.19
N GLU A 890 14.34 -22.63 17.29
CA GLU A 890 12.97 -22.17 17.59
C GLU A 890 11.92 -23.20 17.16
N THR A 891 10.72 -23.10 17.73
CA THR A 891 9.56 -23.88 17.24
C THR A 891 8.78 -23.06 16.23
N VAL A 892 8.60 -23.61 15.02
CA VAL A 892 7.85 -22.99 13.93
C VAL A 892 6.47 -23.62 13.77
N PHE A 893 5.43 -22.80 13.69
CA PHE A 893 4.07 -23.24 13.34
C PHE A 893 3.62 -22.57 12.05
N ILE A 894 3.02 -23.32 11.14
CA ILE A 894 2.50 -22.82 9.87
C ILE A 894 1.00 -23.08 9.84
N TYR A 895 0.21 -22.03 9.74
CA TYR A 895 -1.26 -22.08 9.66
C TYR A 895 -1.76 -21.59 8.31
N THR A 896 -2.88 -22.15 7.85
CA THR A 896 -3.69 -21.50 6.80
C THR A 896 -4.34 -20.23 7.36
N PHE A 897 -4.75 -19.32 6.49
CA PHE A 897 -5.50 -18.12 6.87
C PHE A 897 -6.85 -18.39 7.55
N ASN A 898 -7.42 -19.57 7.34
CA ASN A 898 -8.63 -20.01 8.03
C ASN A 898 -8.35 -20.58 9.44
N GLY A 899 -7.09 -20.55 9.90
CA GLY A 899 -6.68 -20.96 11.25
C GLY A 899 -6.31 -22.44 11.39
N THR A 900 -6.24 -23.21 10.31
CA THR A 900 -5.87 -24.63 10.35
C THR A 900 -4.35 -24.79 10.43
N LEU A 901 -3.83 -25.52 11.41
CA LEU A 901 -2.40 -25.83 11.52
C LEU A 901 -1.98 -26.83 10.42
N LEU A 902 -1.07 -26.43 9.54
CA LEU A 902 -0.51 -27.27 8.48
C LEU A 902 0.76 -28.01 8.89
N LYS A 903 1.68 -27.32 9.57
CA LYS A 903 2.98 -27.90 9.94
C LYS A 903 3.50 -27.33 11.25
N LYS A 904 4.12 -28.19 12.06
CA LYS A 904 4.87 -27.82 13.26
C LYS A 904 6.29 -28.37 13.14
N LEU A 905 7.29 -27.50 13.20
CA LEU A 905 8.70 -27.85 13.20
C LEU A 905 9.30 -27.49 14.55
N THR A 906 9.90 -28.45 15.24
CA THR A 906 10.52 -28.23 16.55
C THR A 906 12.03 -28.15 16.43
N ASN A 907 12.64 -27.24 17.18
CA ASN A 907 14.09 -27.08 17.29
C ASN A 907 14.78 -26.71 15.95
N LEU A 908 14.14 -25.82 15.19
CA LEU A 908 14.65 -25.36 13.89
C LEU A 908 15.67 -24.23 14.11
N SER A 909 16.91 -24.45 13.67
CA SER A 909 17.98 -23.45 13.59
C SER A 909 18.56 -23.45 12.17
N GLY A 910 18.84 -22.27 11.63
CA GLY A 910 19.34 -22.09 10.26
C GLY A 910 18.23 -22.01 9.21
N ASN A 911 18.60 -22.22 7.94
CA ASN A 911 17.67 -22.13 6.81
C ASN A 911 16.88 -23.42 6.59
N LYS A 912 15.60 -23.31 6.24
CA LYS A 912 14.71 -24.43 5.91
C LYS A 912 13.74 -24.04 4.81
N THR A 913 13.63 -24.89 3.80
CA THR A 913 12.67 -24.73 2.71
C THR A 913 11.58 -25.79 2.80
N LEU A 914 10.34 -25.40 2.55
CA LEU A 914 9.15 -26.25 2.65
C LEU A 914 8.23 -25.96 1.46
N TRP A 915 7.84 -27.00 0.74
CA TRP A 915 6.78 -26.86 -0.25
C TRP A 915 5.44 -26.65 0.46
N LEU A 916 4.63 -25.72 -0.06
CA LEU A 916 3.25 -25.48 0.36
C LEU A 916 2.39 -25.25 -0.90
N PRO A 917 1.10 -25.64 -0.89
CA PRO A 917 0.17 -25.25 -1.95
C PRO A 917 0.11 -23.73 -2.13
N GLN A 918 -0.28 -23.25 -3.31
CA GLN A 918 -0.51 -21.82 -3.54
C GLN A 918 -1.55 -21.30 -2.53
N GLY A 919 -1.23 -20.21 -1.83
CA GLY A 919 -2.11 -19.68 -0.80
C GLY A 919 -1.40 -18.81 0.23
N ASN A 920 -2.22 -18.24 1.13
CA ASN A 920 -1.75 -17.39 2.22
C ASN A 920 -1.58 -18.19 3.51
N TYR A 921 -0.45 -17.98 4.18
CA TYR A 921 -0.08 -18.69 5.40
C TYR A 921 0.39 -17.73 6.50
N ILE A 922 0.11 -18.12 7.75
CA ILE A 922 0.65 -17.48 8.95
C ILE A 922 1.74 -18.39 9.50
N VAL A 923 2.96 -17.88 9.56
CA VAL A 923 4.13 -18.57 10.11
C VAL A 923 4.49 -17.94 11.45
N LEU A 924 4.51 -18.74 12.51
CA LEU A 924 4.93 -18.32 13.85
C LEU A 924 6.29 -18.93 14.14
N ILE A 925 7.27 -18.09 14.49
CA ILE A 925 8.61 -18.51 14.91
C ILE A 925 8.88 -17.85 16.28
N GLY A 926 8.90 -18.64 17.35
CA GLY A 926 9.02 -18.08 18.70
C GLY A 926 7.88 -17.10 19.01
N LYS A 927 8.19 -15.82 19.20
CA LYS A 927 7.21 -14.72 19.41
C LYS A 927 6.82 -13.97 18.13
N GLU A 928 7.55 -14.18 17.04
CA GLU A 928 7.37 -13.44 15.79
C GLU A 928 6.35 -14.12 14.88
N ARG A 929 5.66 -13.29 14.09
CA ARG A 929 4.56 -13.71 13.22
C ARG A 929 4.79 -13.14 11.82
N PHE A 930 4.77 -14.02 10.83
CA PHE A 930 4.97 -13.66 9.43
C PHE A 930 3.73 -14.04 8.63
N LYS A 931 3.23 -13.10 7.84
CA LYS A 931 2.25 -13.37 6.79
C LYS A 931 3.01 -13.60 5.49
N VAL A 932 2.77 -14.74 4.85
CA VAL A 932 3.43 -15.08 3.59
C VAL A 932 2.44 -15.63 2.58
N GLN A 933 2.59 -15.19 1.34
CA GLN A 933 1.86 -15.72 0.21
C GLN A 933 2.80 -16.60 -0.60
N VAL A 934 2.45 -17.87 -0.72
CA VAL A 934 3.12 -18.79 -1.63
C VAL A 934 2.41 -18.65 -2.97
N LYS A 935 3.12 -18.11 -3.96
CA LYS A 935 2.62 -17.86 -5.31
C LYS A 935 2.63 -19.12 -6.17
#